data_AF-A0A9P1BXE6-F1
#
_entry.id   AF-A0A9P1BXE6-F1
#
_cell.length_a   1.000
_cell.length_b   1.000
_cell.length_c   1.000
_cell.angle_alpha   90.00
_cell.angle_beta   90.00
_cell.angle_gamma   90.00
#
_symmetry.space_group_name_H-M   'P 1'
#
loop_
_entity.id
_entity.type
_entity.pdbx_description
1 polymer ?
#
loop_
_entity_poly.entity_id
_entity_poly.type
_entity_poly.pdbx_seq_one_letter_code
_entity_poly.pdbx_strand_id
1 'polypeptide(L)'
;MTFKNRAKARAQTIRKFESRTVDPLSKGVADKPKCQSPDNHARSAIAALTGKGLELQVSKSPHLLDGKQYDQIVSLRNNDRNRHYRECTQHAAEQIGVPEKSGSRPRRRQIDILGFSAGVKDKLCYAIDRRVAPSVAESSAPEEEAPVESQHDDDDDDDDGGVADAGQVTQEEARRGDKRCGELKKCEKRWDELQRDERSCEQDDIGKASGQNPASMICLRRWPWRSFNPLEQQLAHHPSFVFAEVLFFLLSGFAFLHAACESYAKEERRLMLIWVATFIVGTVNDYIFMLLPVVDNFWQAQGLIMLTPRMPLYIPCVYNGFMYWSTVAAARVFRHARSSALAEASFAGLLAMIFYAPYDMCGARFLWWTWHDTDPGVALRWLGVPGGSTAWTITFTACFSLLLRLGADLGWSQVKTLALACWSTPLMIIVLNVFTVLGLDRIGMPGPQTVLAATLCFAAMCICQPKPEAWPQKKAQLLNGPEHWSVRAMLCTYFATLVLVGLLFSPEKQVSTGVHQQFGSCDATDIDLMGYERKRYICRERFPTTYFHFECRMPEAGMEQITPEAALTDGVASWYTICGQPHADYQNWLSGLLVLCGTGALLFLFAFSTYLKEESGCKMPPSVVESENPEVKVSDELGKRQPRSSTPRRKGK
;
A
#
# COMPACT_ATOMS: atom_id res chain seq x y z
N MET A 1 -14.53 -51.12 6.55
CA MET A 1 -15.18 -51.06 7.88
C MET A 1 -14.17 -50.57 8.93
N THR A 2 -13.56 -49.39 8.73
CA THR A 2 -12.39 -48.93 9.53
C THR A 2 -12.21 -47.41 9.44
N PHE A 3 -13.24 -46.66 9.85
CA PHE A 3 -13.10 -45.20 10.07
C PHE A 3 -13.84 -44.70 11.33
N LYS A 4 -14.76 -45.49 11.91
CA LYS A 4 -15.50 -45.12 13.13
C LYS A 4 -14.74 -45.36 14.46
N ASN A 5 -13.65 -46.13 14.47
CA ASN A 5 -12.98 -46.51 15.73
C ASN A 5 -11.90 -45.51 16.21
N ARG A 6 -11.44 -44.58 15.36
CA ARG A 6 -10.46 -43.54 15.77
C ARG A 6 -11.08 -42.33 16.48
N ALA A 7 -12.37 -42.08 16.32
CA ALA A 7 -13.05 -40.95 16.96
C ALA A 7 -13.37 -41.19 18.45
N LYS A 8 -13.60 -42.45 18.86
CA LYS A 8 -13.92 -42.77 20.28
C LYS A 8 -12.70 -42.76 21.21
N ALA A 9 -11.49 -43.03 20.71
CA ALA A 9 -10.27 -43.02 21.54
C ALA A 9 -9.82 -41.62 21.97
N ARG A 10 -10.15 -40.56 21.19
CA ARG A 10 -9.78 -39.17 21.53
C ARG A 10 -10.71 -38.52 22.57
N ALA A 11 -11.97 -38.96 22.67
CA ALA A 11 -12.93 -38.42 23.62
C ALA A 11 -12.71 -38.89 25.08
N GLN A 12 -12.03 -40.03 25.29
CA GLN A 12 -11.76 -40.56 26.63
C GLN A 12 -10.49 -39.99 27.29
N THR A 13 -9.58 -39.36 26.53
CA THR A 13 -8.33 -38.82 27.08
C THR A 13 -8.52 -37.41 27.68
N ILE A 14 -9.53 -36.66 27.23
CA ILE A 14 -9.78 -35.28 27.68
C ILE A 14 -10.55 -35.23 29.02
N ARG A 15 -11.27 -36.28 29.40
CA ARG A 15 -11.99 -36.33 30.69
C ARG A 15 -11.13 -36.67 31.92
N LYS A 16 -9.84 -36.95 31.76
CA LYS A 16 -8.97 -37.39 32.87
C LYS A 16 -8.07 -36.28 33.44
N PHE A 17 -8.21 -35.04 32.98
CA PHE A 17 -7.36 -33.92 33.41
C PHE A 17 -8.09 -32.80 34.20
N GLU A 18 -9.40 -32.90 34.40
CA GLU A 18 -10.20 -31.87 35.10
C GLU A 18 -10.57 -32.23 36.55
N SER A 19 -9.93 -33.22 37.18
CA SER A 19 -10.19 -33.57 38.58
C SER A 19 -8.92 -33.57 39.44
N ARG A 20 -8.36 -32.39 39.69
CA ARG A 20 -7.51 -32.14 40.87
C ARG A 20 -7.86 -30.78 41.47
N THR A 21 -8.90 -30.82 42.30
CA THR A 21 -9.23 -29.84 43.33
C THR A 21 -8.14 -29.83 44.41
N VAL A 22 -7.76 -28.63 44.86
CA VAL A 22 -6.84 -28.39 45.99
C VAL A 22 -7.67 -27.81 47.14
N ASP A 23 -7.63 -28.48 48.30
CA ASP A 23 -8.23 -28.01 49.56
C ASP A 23 -7.37 -26.94 50.24
N PRO A 24 -7.96 -25.99 50.99
CA PRO A 24 -7.23 -24.97 51.72
C PRO A 24 -6.95 -25.40 53.18
N LEU A 25 -5.73 -25.16 53.64
CA LEU A 25 -5.32 -25.29 55.04
C LEU A 25 -5.17 -23.91 55.69
N SER A 26 -5.72 -23.82 56.90
CA SER A 26 -5.91 -22.62 57.73
C SER A 26 -4.80 -22.40 58.77
N LYS A 27 -4.70 -21.13 59.25
CA LYS A 27 -4.08 -20.59 60.50
C LYS A 27 -2.55 -20.39 60.47
N GLY A 28 -1.97 -19.27 60.94
CA GLY A 28 -2.52 -18.07 61.58
C GLY A 28 -1.47 -16.96 61.88
N VAL A 29 -2.00 -15.76 62.16
CA VAL A 29 -1.59 -14.65 63.06
C VAL A 29 -0.11 -14.24 63.22
N ALA A 30 0.22 -12.99 62.82
CA ALA A 30 0.92 -11.97 63.63
C ALA A 30 0.90 -10.57 62.95
N ASP A 31 1.02 -9.52 63.77
CA ASP A 31 0.62 -8.10 63.59
C ASP A 31 1.51 -7.14 62.75
N LYS A 32 0.82 -6.17 62.09
CA LYS A 32 1.16 -4.76 61.71
C LYS A 32 2.32 -4.47 60.71
N PRO A 33 2.39 -3.27 60.05
CA PRO A 33 1.44 -2.14 59.93
C PRO A 33 1.01 -1.80 58.48
N LYS A 34 0.04 -0.89 58.35
CA LYS A 34 -0.60 -0.39 57.12
C LYS A 34 0.39 0.15 56.07
N CYS A 35 0.31 -0.39 54.85
CA CYS A 35 0.75 0.25 53.59
C CYS A 35 -0.37 0.09 52.55
N GLN A 36 -0.73 1.19 51.89
CA GLN A 36 -1.74 1.26 50.84
C GLN A 36 -1.30 0.44 49.62
N SER A 37 -2.19 -0.39 49.06
CA SER A 37 -1.87 -1.30 47.96
C SER A 37 -1.85 -0.58 46.60
N PRO A 38 -0.97 -0.99 45.66
CA PRO A 38 -1.00 -0.58 44.27
C PRO A 38 -1.70 -1.66 43.42
N ASP A 39 -3.00 -1.88 43.62
CA ASP A 39 -3.76 -2.93 42.89
C ASP A 39 -4.65 -2.42 41.74
N ASN A 40 -4.60 -1.12 41.43
CA ASN A 40 -5.43 -0.54 40.37
C ASN A 40 -4.75 -0.47 38.98
N HIS A 41 -3.45 -0.75 38.86
CA HIS A 41 -2.77 -0.68 37.56
C HIS A 41 -2.81 -1.98 36.74
N ALA A 42 -2.87 -3.16 37.38
CA ALA A 42 -2.89 -4.44 36.66
C ALA A 42 -4.26 -4.77 36.03
N ARG A 43 -5.36 -4.26 36.61
CA ARG A 43 -6.72 -4.48 36.07
C ARG A 43 -7.04 -3.59 34.86
N SER A 44 -6.46 -2.40 34.78
CA SER A 44 -6.63 -1.50 33.63
C SER A 44 -5.93 -1.99 32.37
N ALA A 45 -4.82 -2.74 32.48
CA ALA A 45 -4.10 -3.29 31.34
C ALA A 45 -4.82 -4.46 30.65
N ILE A 46 -5.60 -5.25 31.41
CA ILE A 46 -6.37 -6.39 30.87
C ILE A 46 -7.69 -5.93 30.25
N ALA A 47 -8.29 -4.84 30.76
CA ALA A 47 -9.50 -4.23 30.18
C ALA A 47 -9.23 -3.58 28.81
N ALA A 48 -8.03 -3.01 28.59
CA ALA A 48 -7.65 -2.43 27.30
C ALA A 48 -7.50 -3.47 26.16
N LEU A 49 -7.26 -4.75 26.48
CA LEU A 49 -7.04 -5.81 25.49
C LEU A 49 -8.31 -6.56 25.06
N THR A 50 -9.45 -6.32 25.71
CA THR A 50 -10.69 -7.11 25.48
C THR A 50 -11.84 -6.32 24.83
N GLY A 51 -11.62 -5.07 24.42
CA GLY A 51 -12.54 -4.33 23.55
C GLY A 51 -13.93 -4.04 24.13
N LYS A 52 -14.11 -4.15 25.45
CA LYS A 52 -15.37 -3.83 26.13
C LYS A 52 -15.11 -2.89 27.29
N GLY A 53 -15.23 -1.59 27.04
CA GLY A 53 -15.22 -0.56 28.09
C GLY A 53 -14.40 0.68 27.75
N LEU A 54 -14.76 1.36 26.66
CA LEU A 54 -14.34 2.74 26.41
C LEU A 54 -15.61 3.54 26.08
N GLU A 55 -16.40 3.84 27.12
CA GLU A 55 -17.24 5.04 27.06
C GLU A 55 -16.30 6.24 27.17
N LEU A 56 -15.87 6.74 26.02
CA LEU A 56 -15.21 8.03 25.89
C LEU A 56 -16.14 9.09 26.48
N GLN A 57 -15.78 9.65 27.64
CA GLN A 57 -16.29 10.96 28.04
C GLN A 57 -15.78 11.98 27.02
N VAL A 58 -16.62 12.29 26.04
CA VAL A 58 -16.42 13.37 25.09
C VAL A 58 -16.50 14.68 25.86
N SER A 59 -15.36 15.23 26.31
CA SER A 59 -15.28 16.65 26.64
C SER A 59 -15.48 17.42 25.33
N LYS A 60 -16.65 18.04 25.17
CA LYS A 60 -16.96 18.90 24.03
C LYS A 60 -15.97 20.07 24.01
N SER A 61 -14.96 19.98 23.14
CA SER A 61 -14.15 21.14 22.75
C SER A 61 -14.95 21.95 21.71
N PRO A 62 -15.13 23.27 21.90
CA PRO A 62 -16.04 24.09 21.08
C PRO A 62 -15.57 24.36 19.63
N HIS A 63 -14.47 23.73 19.17
CA HIS A 63 -13.88 23.98 17.84
C HIS A 63 -13.66 22.73 16.97
N LEU A 64 -14.13 21.55 17.41
CA LEU A 64 -14.14 20.36 16.56
C LEU A 64 -15.48 20.29 15.82
N LEU A 65 -15.43 20.24 14.49
CA LEU A 65 -16.57 19.78 13.71
C LEU A 65 -16.86 18.34 14.17
N ASP A 66 -18.05 18.11 14.73
CA ASP A 66 -18.58 16.77 15.00
C ASP A 66 -18.41 15.93 13.72
N GLY A 67 -18.08 14.63 13.83
CA GLY A 67 -18.08 13.72 12.68
C GLY A 67 -19.35 13.83 11.84
N LYS A 68 -20.50 14.16 12.46
CA LYS A 68 -21.74 14.50 11.76
C LYS A 68 -21.66 15.78 10.94
N GLN A 69 -20.96 16.82 11.39
CA GLN A 69 -20.75 18.06 10.63
C GLN A 69 -19.75 17.86 9.49
N TYR A 70 -18.72 17.03 9.67
CA TYR A 70 -17.85 16.62 8.56
C TYR A 70 -18.63 15.80 7.51
N ASP A 71 -19.39 14.81 7.96
CA ASP A 71 -20.30 14.05 7.10
C ASP A 71 -21.36 14.96 6.45
N GLN A 72 -21.80 16.01 7.14
CA GLN A 72 -22.72 17.01 6.60
C GLN A 72 -22.05 17.88 5.54
N ILE A 73 -20.78 18.27 5.69
CA ILE A 73 -20.03 19.02 4.67
C ILE A 73 -19.77 18.14 3.44
N VAL A 74 -19.36 16.89 3.64
CA VAL A 74 -19.18 15.91 2.56
C VAL A 74 -20.51 15.60 1.87
N SER A 75 -21.58 15.44 2.66
CA SER A 75 -22.96 15.26 2.17
C SER A 75 -23.45 16.49 1.41
N LEU A 76 -23.22 17.70 1.89
CA LEU A 76 -23.58 18.96 1.21
C LEU A 76 -22.82 19.11 -0.10
N ARG A 77 -21.51 18.83 -0.11
CA ARG A 77 -20.69 18.86 -1.34
C ARG A 77 -21.18 17.83 -2.37
N ASN A 78 -21.51 16.63 -1.92
CA ASN A 78 -22.07 15.58 -2.78
C ASN A 78 -23.52 15.90 -3.20
N ASN A 79 -24.29 16.56 -2.35
CA ASN A 79 -25.67 16.98 -2.62
C ASN A 79 -25.71 18.13 -3.62
N ASP A 80 -24.80 19.10 -3.56
CA ASP A 80 -24.70 20.17 -4.56
C ASP A 80 -24.29 19.60 -5.92
N ARG A 81 -23.34 18.67 -5.94
CA ARG A 81 -22.95 17.98 -7.19
C ARG A 81 -24.09 17.15 -7.77
N ASN A 82 -24.81 16.42 -6.91
CA ASN A 82 -25.98 15.64 -7.31
C ASN A 82 -27.19 16.52 -7.67
N ARG A 83 -27.33 17.69 -7.04
CA ARG A 83 -28.36 18.68 -7.32
C ARG A 83 -28.13 19.29 -8.69
N HIS A 84 -26.91 19.72 -8.99
CA HIS A 84 -26.57 20.27 -10.30
C HIS A 84 -26.76 19.24 -11.43
N TYR A 85 -26.39 17.98 -11.17
CA TYR A 85 -26.66 16.87 -12.09
C TYR A 85 -28.17 16.62 -12.28
N ARG A 86 -28.96 16.64 -11.19
CA ARG A 86 -30.42 16.46 -11.26
C ARG A 86 -31.11 17.62 -11.95
N GLU A 87 -30.71 18.87 -11.69
CA GLU A 87 -31.24 20.06 -12.34
C GLU A 87 -30.93 20.03 -13.84
N CYS A 88 -29.72 19.63 -14.26
CA CYS A 88 -29.40 19.42 -15.67
C CYS A 88 -30.23 18.28 -16.30
N THR A 89 -30.42 17.18 -15.57
CA THR A 89 -31.18 16.01 -16.06
C THR A 89 -32.68 16.30 -16.14
N GLN A 90 -33.22 17.05 -15.17
CA GLN A 90 -34.61 17.45 -15.09
C GLN A 90 -34.93 18.50 -16.15
N HIS A 91 -34.07 19.50 -16.33
CA HIS A 91 -34.21 20.47 -17.41
C HIS A 91 -34.13 19.80 -18.79
N ALA A 92 -33.29 18.77 -18.95
CA ALA A 92 -33.27 17.95 -20.16
C ALA A 92 -34.57 17.14 -20.33
N ALA A 93 -35.10 16.52 -19.27
CA ALA A 93 -36.33 15.73 -19.30
C ALA A 93 -37.58 16.57 -19.58
N GLU A 94 -37.70 17.76 -18.98
CA GLU A 94 -38.77 18.72 -19.20
C GLU A 94 -38.77 19.23 -20.65
N GLN A 95 -37.60 19.47 -21.24
CA GLN A 95 -37.51 19.88 -22.64
C GLN A 95 -37.77 18.75 -23.65
N ILE A 96 -37.52 17.50 -23.27
CA ILE A 96 -37.87 16.32 -24.07
C ILE A 96 -39.39 16.04 -23.99
N GLY A 97 -40.09 16.62 -23.01
CA GLY A 97 -41.54 16.51 -22.85
C GLY A 97 -41.97 15.13 -22.35
N VAL A 98 -41.14 14.47 -21.53
CA VAL A 98 -41.50 13.20 -20.90
C VAL A 98 -42.47 13.51 -19.75
N PRO A 99 -43.74 13.10 -19.82
CA PRO A 99 -44.69 13.38 -18.75
C PRO A 99 -44.31 12.61 -17.49
N GLU A 100 -44.17 13.32 -16.39
CA GLU A 100 -43.87 12.76 -15.08
C GLU A 100 -45.05 11.88 -14.62
N LYS A 101 -44.89 10.55 -14.65
CA LYS A 101 -45.90 9.64 -14.09
C LYS A 101 -45.91 9.80 -12.57
N SER A 102 -46.87 10.55 -12.07
CA SER A 102 -47.14 10.70 -10.64
C SER A 102 -47.52 9.36 -10.03
N GLY A 103 -46.67 8.83 -9.14
CA GLY A 103 -47.06 7.76 -8.20
C GLY A 103 -46.36 6.42 -8.37
N SER A 104 -45.04 6.36 -8.19
CA SER A 104 -44.40 5.20 -7.55
C SER A 104 -42.98 5.57 -7.11
N ARG A 105 -42.64 5.35 -5.83
CA ARG A 105 -41.27 5.53 -5.33
C ARG A 105 -40.37 4.42 -5.87
N PRO A 106 -39.25 4.72 -6.55
CA PRO A 106 -38.32 3.68 -6.97
C PRO A 106 -37.52 3.17 -5.76
N ARG A 107 -37.40 1.84 -5.64
CA ARG A 107 -36.50 1.19 -4.67
C ARG A 107 -35.05 1.56 -5.00
N ARG A 108 -34.30 1.98 -3.97
CA ARG A 108 -32.85 2.16 -4.02
C ARG A 108 -32.16 0.87 -4.51
N ARG A 109 -31.61 0.89 -5.71
CA ARG A 109 -30.42 0.11 -6.07
C ARG A 109 -29.35 1.07 -6.57
N GLN A 110 -28.14 0.88 -6.03
CA GLN A 110 -26.90 1.52 -6.48
C GLN A 110 -26.77 1.35 -8.00
N ILE A 111 -26.62 2.47 -8.71
CA ILE A 111 -26.16 2.48 -10.10
C ILE A 111 -24.70 2.92 -10.03
N ASP A 112 -23.81 1.99 -10.35
CA ASP A 112 -22.39 2.25 -10.46
C ASP A 112 -22.08 3.21 -11.61
N ILE A 113 -21.03 3.99 -11.39
CA ILE A 113 -20.45 4.94 -12.34
C ILE A 113 -19.85 4.14 -13.50
N LEU A 114 -20.53 4.11 -14.64
CA LEU A 114 -19.94 3.75 -15.93
C LEU A 114 -20.20 4.89 -16.92
N GLY A 115 -19.11 5.36 -17.52
CA GLY A 115 -19.07 6.50 -18.41
C GLY A 115 -20.00 6.36 -19.63
N PHE A 116 -20.47 7.51 -20.12
CA PHE A 116 -21.11 7.62 -21.42
C PHE A 116 -20.14 7.16 -22.51
N SER A 117 -20.33 5.94 -23.00
CA SER A 117 -19.73 5.48 -24.26
C SER A 117 -20.49 6.11 -25.42
N ALA A 118 -19.76 6.63 -26.40
CA ALA A 118 -20.26 7.26 -27.62
C ALA A 118 -21.32 6.41 -28.38
N GLY A 119 -21.33 5.09 -28.19
CA GLY A 119 -22.22 4.16 -28.90
C GLY A 119 -23.72 4.23 -28.52
N VAL A 120 -24.10 4.87 -27.41
CA VAL A 120 -25.53 5.03 -27.04
C VAL A 120 -26.18 6.21 -27.81
N LYS A 121 -25.35 7.17 -28.26
CA LYS A 121 -25.75 8.43 -28.92
C LYS A 121 -26.24 8.21 -30.35
N ASP A 122 -25.50 7.43 -31.12
CA ASP A 122 -25.85 7.13 -32.52
C ASP A 122 -27.15 6.34 -32.60
N LYS A 123 -27.38 5.43 -31.66
CA LYS A 123 -28.62 4.64 -31.61
C LYS A 123 -29.85 5.48 -31.26
N LEU A 124 -29.71 6.52 -30.43
CA LEU A 124 -30.82 7.36 -30.02
C LEU A 124 -31.20 8.40 -31.08
N CYS A 125 -30.22 9.01 -31.75
CA CYS A 125 -30.49 9.92 -32.87
C CYS A 125 -31.00 9.15 -34.10
N TYR A 126 -30.42 7.99 -34.41
CA TYR A 126 -30.88 7.11 -35.50
C TYR A 126 -32.29 6.56 -35.27
N ALA A 127 -32.68 6.28 -34.02
CA ALA A 127 -34.03 5.85 -33.69
C ALA A 127 -35.09 6.96 -33.83
N ILE A 128 -34.69 8.23 -33.73
CA ILE A 128 -35.57 9.38 -33.94
C ILE A 128 -35.77 9.64 -35.45
N ASP A 129 -34.70 9.57 -36.25
CA ASP A 129 -34.78 9.71 -37.71
C ASP A 129 -35.67 8.64 -38.37
N ARG A 130 -35.62 7.39 -37.87
CA ARG A 130 -36.40 6.29 -38.44
C ARG A 130 -37.90 6.37 -38.16
N ARG A 131 -38.35 7.19 -37.20
CA ARG A 131 -39.78 7.39 -36.90
C ARG A 131 -40.43 8.47 -37.79
N VAL A 132 -39.67 9.22 -38.57
CA VAL A 132 -40.16 10.38 -39.35
C VAL A 132 -40.18 10.13 -40.87
N ALA A 133 -39.63 9.02 -41.35
CA ALA A 133 -39.63 8.70 -42.79
C ALA A 133 -40.82 7.80 -43.19
N PRO A 134 -41.72 8.23 -44.09
CA PRO A 134 -42.73 7.35 -44.67
C PRO A 134 -42.12 6.45 -45.75
N SER A 135 -42.53 5.18 -45.76
CA SER A 135 -42.18 4.18 -46.76
C SER A 135 -42.81 4.53 -48.12
N VAL A 136 -41.97 4.85 -49.11
CA VAL A 136 -42.37 4.80 -50.53
C VAL A 136 -41.81 3.50 -51.10
N ALA A 137 -42.73 2.62 -51.50
CA ALA A 137 -42.45 1.42 -52.25
C ALA A 137 -42.31 1.78 -53.73
N GLU A 138 -41.25 1.30 -54.38
CA GLU A 138 -41.18 1.20 -55.83
C GLU A 138 -40.62 -0.18 -56.19
N SER A 139 -41.38 -0.88 -57.03
CA SER A 139 -41.22 -2.26 -57.44
C SER A 139 -40.50 -2.36 -58.79
N SER A 140 -39.64 -3.35 -58.96
CA SER A 140 -39.41 -4.06 -60.24
C SER A 140 -38.50 -5.29 -60.06
N ALA A 141 -39.13 -6.47 -60.09
CA ALA A 141 -38.79 -7.77 -60.72
C ALA A 141 -37.32 -8.22 -61.00
N PRO A 142 -37.09 -9.51 -61.31
CA PRO A 142 -37.61 -10.75 -60.72
C PRO A 142 -36.48 -11.73 -60.31
N GLU A 143 -36.77 -12.67 -59.40
CA GLU A 143 -35.92 -13.84 -59.11
C GLU A 143 -36.52 -15.09 -59.78
N GLU A 144 -35.64 -15.90 -60.36
CA GLU A 144 -35.92 -17.17 -61.04
C GLU A 144 -35.74 -18.36 -60.08
N GLU A 145 -36.59 -19.35 -60.31
CA GLU A 145 -36.99 -20.54 -59.57
C GLU A 145 -35.93 -21.52 -58.98
N ALA A 146 -36.20 -21.92 -57.72
CA ALA A 146 -36.46 -23.30 -57.23
C ALA A 146 -35.30 -24.36 -57.23
N PRO A 147 -35.45 -25.59 -56.65
CA PRO A 147 -36.64 -26.16 -55.97
C PRO A 147 -36.41 -27.06 -54.69
N VAL A 148 -37.53 -27.27 -53.95
CA VAL A 148 -38.12 -28.57 -53.50
C VAL A 148 -37.85 -29.18 -52.09
N GLU A 149 -39.02 -29.39 -51.41
CA GLU A 149 -39.49 -30.46 -50.48
C GLU A 149 -38.81 -30.68 -49.11
N SER A 150 -39.50 -30.99 -48.00
CA SER A 150 -40.89 -31.39 -47.74
C SER A 150 -41.22 -31.36 -46.21
N GLN A 151 -42.52 -31.17 -45.93
CA GLN A 151 -43.39 -31.79 -44.88
C GLN A 151 -42.99 -31.81 -43.39
N HIS A 152 -43.88 -31.22 -42.56
CA HIS A 152 -44.87 -31.88 -41.68
C HIS A 152 -45.05 -31.16 -40.31
N ASP A 153 -46.30 -30.70 -40.12
CA ASP A 153 -47.20 -30.96 -38.99
C ASP A 153 -47.05 -30.30 -37.61
N ASP A 154 -48.18 -29.65 -37.25
CA ASP A 154 -48.93 -29.67 -35.99
C ASP A 154 -48.99 -28.42 -35.07
N ASP A 155 -50.25 -27.98 -34.92
CA ASP A 155 -51.01 -27.53 -33.74
C ASP A 155 -50.97 -26.06 -33.24
N ASP A 156 -52.14 -25.42 -33.48
CA ASP A 156 -53.09 -24.83 -32.53
C ASP A 156 -52.94 -23.40 -31.91
N ASP A 157 -54.13 -22.77 -31.89
CA ASP A 157 -54.71 -21.74 -31.01
C ASP A 157 -54.57 -20.23 -31.33
N ASP A 158 -55.68 -19.69 -31.86
CA ASP A 158 -56.45 -18.49 -31.50
C ASP A 158 -55.79 -17.39 -30.63
N ASP A 159 -55.86 -16.11 -31.05
CA ASP A 159 -56.82 -15.14 -30.49
C ASP A 159 -56.74 -13.73 -31.14
N ASP A 160 -57.86 -13.03 -31.02
CA ASP A 160 -58.29 -11.76 -31.61
C ASP A 160 -57.42 -10.49 -31.37
N GLY A 161 -57.51 -9.57 -32.34
CA GLY A 161 -57.91 -8.19 -32.00
C GLY A 161 -56.91 -7.05 -32.21
N GLY A 162 -57.32 -6.06 -33.03
CA GLY A 162 -57.02 -4.65 -32.78
C GLY A 162 -56.11 -3.94 -33.79
N VAL A 163 -56.69 -3.51 -34.93
CA VAL A 163 -56.10 -2.49 -35.82
C VAL A 163 -56.17 -1.13 -35.11
N ALA A 164 -55.01 -0.52 -34.85
CA ALA A 164 -54.89 0.86 -34.37
C ALA A 164 -54.24 1.75 -35.44
N ASP A 165 -54.93 2.85 -35.68
CA ASP A 165 -54.72 3.89 -36.69
C ASP A 165 -53.35 4.58 -36.58
N ALA A 166 -52.61 4.66 -37.69
CA ALA A 166 -51.29 5.29 -37.76
C ALA A 166 -51.45 6.80 -38.02
N GLY A 167 -51.40 7.59 -36.94
CA GLY A 167 -51.45 9.06 -37.00
C GLY A 167 -50.24 9.67 -37.73
N GLN A 168 -50.54 10.62 -38.63
CA GLN A 168 -49.55 11.43 -39.34
C GLN A 168 -48.72 12.29 -38.35
N VAL A 169 -47.40 12.11 -38.38
CA VAL A 169 -46.45 12.98 -37.68
C VAL A 169 -46.47 14.35 -38.37
N THR A 170 -46.83 15.39 -37.62
CA THR A 170 -46.94 16.75 -38.17
C THR A 170 -45.56 17.37 -38.37
N GLN A 171 -45.39 18.18 -39.41
CA GLN A 171 -44.14 18.87 -39.77
C GLN A 171 -43.56 19.74 -38.63
N GLU A 172 -44.39 20.06 -37.63
CA GLU A 172 -44.00 20.79 -36.43
C GLU A 172 -43.24 19.93 -35.41
N GLU A 173 -43.51 18.63 -35.33
CA GLU A 173 -42.79 17.69 -34.46
C GLU A 173 -41.37 17.43 -34.97
N ALA A 174 -41.18 17.36 -36.29
CA ALA A 174 -39.87 17.27 -36.91
C ALA A 174 -39.00 18.52 -36.64
N ARG A 175 -39.59 19.73 -36.76
CA ARG A 175 -38.90 20.99 -36.40
C ARG A 175 -38.55 21.10 -34.92
N ARG A 176 -39.37 20.52 -34.02
CA ARG A 176 -39.06 20.46 -32.58
C ARG A 176 -37.93 19.47 -32.29
N GLY A 177 -37.83 18.36 -33.03
CA GLY A 177 -36.70 17.42 -32.96
C GLY A 177 -35.36 18.06 -33.31
N ASP A 178 -35.30 18.80 -34.42
CA ASP A 178 -34.07 19.48 -34.87
C ASP A 178 -33.60 20.56 -33.89
N LYS A 179 -34.54 21.33 -33.33
CA LYS A 179 -34.23 22.35 -32.32
C LYS A 179 -33.69 21.74 -31.01
N ARG A 180 -34.21 20.57 -30.61
CA ARG A 180 -33.73 19.83 -29.42
C ARG A 180 -32.32 19.26 -29.64
N CYS A 181 -32.02 18.77 -30.83
CA CYS A 181 -30.68 18.30 -31.19
C CYS A 181 -29.66 19.45 -31.18
N GLY A 182 -30.06 20.66 -31.59
CA GLY A 182 -29.23 21.87 -31.53
C GLY A 182 -28.85 22.31 -30.11
N GLU A 183 -29.79 22.26 -29.16
CA GLU A 183 -29.53 22.66 -27.76
C GLU A 183 -28.67 21.63 -27.00
N LEU A 184 -28.85 20.33 -27.27
CA LEU A 184 -27.95 19.27 -26.76
C LEU A 184 -26.51 19.46 -27.24
N LYS A 185 -26.32 19.80 -28.52
CA LYS A 185 -24.99 20.13 -29.07
C LYS A 185 -24.39 21.39 -28.44
N LYS A 186 -25.20 22.38 -28.04
CA LYS A 186 -24.71 23.56 -27.30
C LYS A 186 -24.26 23.22 -25.88
N CYS A 187 -25.00 22.37 -25.16
CA CYS A 187 -24.59 21.92 -23.83
C CYS A 187 -23.31 21.07 -23.88
N GLU A 188 -23.19 20.18 -24.86
CA GLU A 188 -21.97 19.39 -25.09
C GLU A 188 -20.79 20.29 -25.45
N LYS A 189 -20.97 21.26 -26.35
CA LYS A 189 -19.94 22.25 -26.69
C LYS A 189 -19.49 23.06 -25.47
N ARG A 190 -20.43 23.47 -24.60
CA ARG A 190 -20.12 24.20 -23.35
C ARG A 190 -19.40 23.32 -22.32
N TRP A 191 -19.73 22.03 -22.26
CA TRP A 191 -19.02 21.06 -21.43
C TRP A 191 -17.61 20.78 -21.96
N ASP A 192 -17.45 20.67 -23.29
CA ASP A 192 -16.16 20.52 -23.95
C ASP A 192 -15.30 21.79 -23.82
N GLU A 193 -15.90 22.98 -23.87
CA GLU A 193 -15.23 24.26 -23.59
C GLU A 193 -14.76 24.30 -22.13
N LEU A 194 -15.59 23.90 -21.15
CA LEU A 194 -15.16 23.78 -19.76
C LEU A 194 -14.02 22.76 -19.58
N GLN A 195 -14.07 21.61 -20.25
CA GLN A 195 -12.98 20.63 -20.23
C GLN A 195 -11.74 21.07 -21.03
N ARG A 196 -11.89 21.99 -21.99
CA ARG A 196 -10.78 22.54 -22.77
C ARG A 196 -10.11 23.67 -22.02
N ASP A 197 -10.86 24.51 -21.32
CA ASP A 197 -10.36 25.50 -20.38
C ASP A 197 -9.63 24.82 -19.19
N GLU A 198 -10.16 23.69 -18.70
CA GLU A 198 -9.47 22.84 -17.71
C GLU A 198 -8.13 22.27 -18.23
N ARG A 199 -8.02 21.98 -19.53
CA ARG A 199 -6.78 21.51 -20.19
C ARG A 199 -5.84 22.64 -20.59
N SER A 200 -6.36 23.83 -20.91
CA SER A 200 -5.56 25.02 -21.23
C SER A 200 -4.74 25.50 -20.03
N CYS A 201 -5.28 25.37 -18.80
CA CYS A 201 -4.52 25.64 -17.56
C CYS A 201 -3.28 24.72 -17.38
N GLU A 202 -3.16 23.61 -18.12
CA GLU A 202 -2.01 22.70 -18.04
C GLU A 202 -0.89 23.08 -19.03
N GLN A 203 -1.17 23.95 -20.00
CA GLN A 203 -0.32 24.16 -21.18
C GLN A 203 0.11 25.61 -21.41
N ASP A 204 -0.47 26.58 -20.69
CA ASP A 204 -0.02 27.97 -20.76
C ASP A 204 1.18 28.22 -19.84
N ASP A 205 2.30 28.62 -20.45
CA ASP A 205 3.51 29.07 -19.78
C ASP A 205 3.22 30.17 -18.76
N ILE A 206 3.77 29.99 -17.55
CA ILE A 206 3.67 30.84 -16.35
C ILE A 206 4.15 32.30 -16.57
N GLY A 207 4.57 32.68 -17.78
CA GLY A 207 5.24 33.95 -18.06
C GLY A 207 4.38 35.19 -18.35
N LYS A 208 3.03 35.12 -18.44
CA LYS A 208 2.22 36.26 -18.91
C LYS A 208 0.90 36.56 -18.17
N ALA A 209 0.76 36.16 -16.92
CA ALA A 209 -0.43 36.51 -16.12
C ALA A 209 -0.25 37.82 -15.34
N SER A 210 -0.09 38.96 -16.03
CA SER A 210 -0.13 40.31 -15.40
C SER A 210 -1.51 41.00 -15.52
N GLY A 211 -2.57 40.24 -15.82
CA GLY A 211 -3.93 40.76 -15.99
C GLY A 211 -4.91 40.17 -14.98
N GLN A 212 -5.60 41.04 -14.25
CA GLN A 212 -6.65 40.76 -13.24
C GLN A 212 -7.88 40.06 -13.84
N ASN A 213 -7.75 38.85 -14.39
CA ASN A 213 -8.89 38.10 -14.90
C ASN A 213 -9.37 37.07 -13.85
N PRO A 214 -10.59 37.17 -13.28
CA PRO A 214 -11.05 36.27 -12.22
C PRO A 214 -11.13 34.79 -12.62
N ALA A 215 -11.06 34.46 -13.93
CA ALA A 215 -10.94 33.09 -14.41
C ALA A 215 -9.58 32.43 -14.08
N SER A 216 -8.49 33.19 -13.96
CA SER A 216 -7.20 32.63 -13.50
C SER A 216 -7.21 32.29 -12.00
N MET A 217 -8.17 32.85 -11.25
CA MET A 217 -8.30 32.62 -9.81
C MET A 217 -8.97 31.27 -9.47
N ILE A 218 -9.67 30.63 -10.42
CA ILE A 218 -10.30 29.31 -10.22
C ILE A 218 -9.30 28.15 -10.45
N CYS A 219 -8.25 28.35 -11.25
CA CYS A 219 -7.17 27.36 -11.41
C CYS A 219 -6.22 27.26 -10.19
N LEU A 220 -6.32 28.16 -9.21
CA LEU A 220 -5.53 28.14 -7.96
C LEU A 220 -5.83 26.97 -7.00
N ARG A 221 -6.86 26.15 -7.27
CA ARG A 221 -7.16 24.98 -6.42
C ARG A 221 -6.35 23.74 -6.76
N ARG A 222 -5.55 23.74 -7.83
CA ARG A 222 -4.77 22.57 -8.25
C ARG A 222 -3.30 22.81 -7.98
N TRP A 223 -2.66 21.89 -7.26
CA TRP A 223 -1.20 21.93 -7.08
C TRP A 223 -0.51 21.98 -8.44
N PRO A 224 0.50 22.84 -8.65
CA PRO A 224 1.22 22.96 -9.91
C PRO A 224 2.28 21.86 -10.08
N TRP A 225 1.95 20.63 -9.67
CA TRP A 225 2.84 19.47 -9.79
C TRP A 225 2.83 18.92 -11.22
N ARG A 226 3.91 18.25 -11.61
CA ARG A 226 4.05 17.57 -12.90
C ARG A 226 4.41 16.12 -12.68
N SER A 227 3.95 15.22 -13.55
CA SER A 227 4.36 13.82 -13.51
C SER A 227 5.85 13.64 -13.81
N PHE A 228 6.42 14.53 -14.63
CA PHE A 228 7.84 14.53 -14.98
C PHE A 228 8.40 15.93 -14.73
N ASN A 229 9.36 16.03 -13.81
CA ASN A 229 10.05 17.28 -13.53
C ASN A 229 11.37 17.34 -14.32
N PRO A 230 11.76 18.52 -14.86
CA PRO A 230 13.01 18.65 -15.61
C PRO A 230 14.23 18.31 -14.74
N LEU A 231 15.14 17.48 -15.27
CA LEU A 231 16.35 17.05 -14.57
C LEU A 231 17.24 18.23 -14.20
N GLU A 232 17.42 19.19 -15.11
CA GLU A 232 18.24 20.38 -14.90
C GLU A 232 17.74 21.21 -13.71
N GLN A 233 16.42 21.42 -13.65
CA GLN A 233 15.78 22.15 -12.55
C GLN A 233 15.95 21.40 -11.22
N GLN A 234 15.74 20.08 -11.21
CA GLN A 234 15.89 19.27 -9.99
C GLN A 234 17.34 19.21 -9.51
N LEU A 235 18.31 19.13 -10.42
CA LEU A 235 19.74 19.20 -10.07
C LEU A 235 20.14 20.57 -9.52
N ALA A 236 19.53 21.66 -10.02
CA ALA A 236 19.78 23.00 -9.51
C ALA A 236 19.19 23.21 -8.10
N HIS A 237 18.00 22.67 -7.83
CA HIS A 237 17.30 22.89 -6.56
C HIS A 237 17.68 21.89 -5.48
N HIS A 238 17.79 20.62 -5.86
CA HIS A 238 17.76 19.50 -4.92
C HIS A 238 18.70 18.37 -5.39
N PRO A 239 19.99 18.67 -5.64
CA PRO A 239 20.88 17.73 -6.29
C PRO A 239 21.03 16.42 -5.50
N SER A 240 21.13 16.49 -4.17
CA SER A 240 21.26 15.29 -3.33
C SER A 240 20.07 14.33 -3.49
N PHE A 241 18.88 14.87 -3.74
CA PHE A 241 17.67 14.09 -3.92
C PHE A 241 17.66 13.36 -5.26
N VAL A 242 18.12 14.02 -6.33
CA VAL A 242 18.29 13.37 -7.65
C VAL A 242 19.23 12.16 -7.55
N PHE A 243 20.35 12.29 -6.81
CA PHE A 243 21.26 11.15 -6.56
C PHE A 243 20.55 10.01 -5.80
N ALA A 244 19.70 10.35 -4.82
CA ALA A 244 18.91 9.36 -4.09
C ALA A 244 17.89 8.65 -5.02
N GLU A 245 17.17 9.39 -5.85
CA GLU A 245 16.20 8.81 -6.79
C GLU A 245 16.87 7.81 -7.74
N VAL A 246 17.96 8.23 -8.38
CA VAL A 246 18.74 7.37 -9.29
C VAL A 246 19.25 6.14 -8.56
N LEU A 247 19.79 6.30 -7.34
CA LEU A 247 20.26 5.17 -6.52
C LEU A 247 19.15 4.15 -6.28
N PHE A 248 17.95 4.58 -5.89
CA PHE A 248 16.85 3.66 -5.61
C PHE A 248 16.23 3.05 -6.87
N PHE A 249 16.21 3.77 -8.00
CA PHE A 249 15.83 3.18 -9.28
C PHE A 249 16.78 2.06 -9.69
N LEU A 250 18.10 2.30 -9.60
CA LEU A 250 19.12 1.30 -9.88
C LEU A 250 19.02 0.11 -8.91
N LEU A 251 18.85 0.38 -7.62
CA LEU A 251 18.74 -0.67 -6.61
C LEU A 251 17.49 -1.54 -6.79
N SER A 252 16.35 -0.93 -7.10
CA SER A 252 15.09 -1.64 -7.36
C SER A 252 15.16 -2.44 -8.67
N GLY A 253 15.75 -1.89 -9.73
CA GLY A 253 16.00 -2.60 -10.98
C GLY A 253 16.95 -3.77 -10.80
N PHE A 254 18.03 -3.57 -10.04
CA PHE A 254 18.96 -4.64 -9.70
C PHE A 254 18.31 -5.72 -8.83
N ALA A 255 17.45 -5.35 -7.86
CA ALA A 255 16.66 -6.29 -7.08
C ALA A 255 15.70 -7.11 -7.96
N PHE A 256 15.09 -6.48 -8.97
CA PHE A 256 14.25 -7.18 -9.94
C PHE A 256 15.05 -8.19 -10.75
N LEU A 257 16.20 -7.79 -11.30
CA LEU A 257 17.08 -8.67 -12.05
C LEU A 257 17.58 -9.83 -11.18
N HIS A 258 18.02 -9.56 -9.96
CA HIS A 258 18.39 -10.59 -9.00
C HIS A 258 17.23 -11.56 -8.77
N ALA A 259 16.03 -11.04 -8.50
CA ALA A 259 14.85 -11.86 -8.26
C ALA A 259 14.38 -12.66 -9.49
N ALA A 260 14.67 -12.19 -10.71
CA ALA A 260 14.32 -12.84 -11.97
C ALA A 260 15.37 -13.87 -12.43
N CYS A 261 16.65 -13.59 -12.18
CA CYS A 261 17.78 -14.38 -12.70
C CYS A 261 18.34 -15.39 -11.69
N GLU A 262 18.18 -15.16 -10.39
CA GLU A 262 18.67 -16.07 -9.35
C GLU A 262 17.72 -17.28 -9.26
N SER A 263 17.90 -18.21 -10.21
CA SER A 263 17.04 -19.37 -10.45
C SER A 263 17.57 -20.62 -9.74
N TYR A 264 17.01 -20.93 -8.57
CA TYR A 264 16.53 -22.30 -8.34
C TYR A 264 15.04 -22.31 -8.72
N ALA A 265 14.61 -23.17 -9.65
CA ALA A 265 13.27 -23.10 -10.27
C ALA A 265 12.06 -23.08 -9.29
N LYS A 266 12.24 -23.53 -8.03
CA LYS A 266 11.22 -23.40 -6.97
C LYS A 266 11.35 -22.12 -6.12
N GLU A 267 12.54 -21.55 -6.05
CA GLU A 267 12.88 -20.35 -5.29
C GLU A 267 12.70 -19.07 -6.12
N GLU A 268 12.85 -19.15 -7.45
CA GLU A 268 12.60 -18.06 -8.40
C GLU A 268 11.21 -17.44 -8.22
N ARG A 269 10.17 -18.28 -8.15
CA ARG A 269 8.78 -17.83 -7.91
C ARG A 269 8.62 -17.12 -6.57
N ARG A 270 9.50 -17.37 -5.61
CA ARG A 270 9.46 -16.77 -4.27
C ARG A 270 10.21 -15.44 -4.23
N LEU A 271 11.36 -15.32 -4.90
CA LEU A 271 12.08 -14.05 -4.99
C LEU A 271 11.27 -13.01 -5.77
N MET A 272 10.66 -13.41 -6.89
CA MET A 272 9.72 -12.55 -7.62
C MET A 272 8.53 -12.13 -6.75
N LEU A 273 7.95 -13.06 -5.98
CA LEU A 273 6.89 -12.70 -5.04
C LEU A 273 7.36 -11.66 -4.02
N ILE A 274 8.54 -11.84 -3.42
CA ILE A 274 9.07 -10.88 -2.44
C ILE A 274 9.19 -9.50 -3.09
N TRP A 275 9.78 -9.41 -4.29
CA TRP A 275 9.95 -8.12 -4.99
C TRP A 275 8.61 -7.46 -5.31
N VAL A 276 7.64 -8.22 -5.85
CA VAL A 276 6.29 -7.69 -6.13
C VAL A 276 5.58 -7.28 -4.83
N ALA A 277 5.72 -8.09 -3.78
CA ALA A 277 5.11 -7.83 -2.49
C ALA A 277 5.71 -6.58 -1.82
N THR A 278 7.02 -6.38 -1.85
CA THR A 278 7.65 -5.18 -1.29
C THR A 278 7.20 -3.92 -2.01
N PHE A 279 7.10 -3.98 -3.34
CA PHE A 279 6.60 -2.86 -4.14
C PHE A 279 5.14 -2.52 -3.80
N ILE A 280 4.24 -3.52 -3.83
CA ILE A 280 2.81 -3.30 -3.59
C ILE A 280 2.53 -2.94 -2.14
N VAL A 281 2.99 -3.76 -1.19
CA VAL A 281 2.70 -3.59 0.24
C VAL A 281 3.32 -2.31 0.77
N GLY A 282 4.54 -1.97 0.33
CA GLY A 282 5.18 -0.70 0.66
C GLY A 282 4.43 0.51 0.12
N THR A 283 4.06 0.49 -1.16
CA THR A 283 3.28 1.58 -1.78
C THR A 283 1.93 1.76 -1.09
N VAL A 284 1.22 0.67 -0.80
CA VAL A 284 -0.07 0.73 -0.09
C VAL A 284 0.12 1.28 1.32
N ASN A 285 1.18 0.89 2.02
CA ASN A 285 1.49 1.44 3.34
C ASN A 285 1.61 2.97 3.28
N ASP A 286 2.49 3.50 2.43
CA ASP A 286 2.66 4.96 2.31
C ASP A 286 1.37 5.66 1.90
N TYR A 287 0.62 5.07 0.97
CA TYR A 287 -0.64 5.63 0.53
C TYR A 287 -1.66 5.72 1.69
N ILE A 288 -1.71 4.73 2.58
CA ILE A 288 -2.54 4.77 3.79
C ILE A 288 -2.13 5.94 4.70
N PHE A 289 -0.82 6.10 4.96
CA PHE A 289 -0.31 7.18 5.80
C PHE A 289 -0.52 8.57 5.19
N MET A 290 -0.48 8.69 3.86
CA MET A 290 -0.77 9.95 3.17
C MET A 290 -2.28 10.29 3.08
N LEU A 291 -3.15 9.28 3.05
CA LEU A 291 -4.60 9.49 2.88
C LEU A 291 -5.36 9.70 4.18
N LEU A 292 -4.89 9.11 5.28
CA LEU A 292 -5.56 9.18 6.56
C LEU A 292 -5.05 10.40 7.32
N PRO A 293 -5.85 11.47 7.50
CA PRO A 293 -5.37 12.71 8.12
C PRO A 293 -4.73 12.47 9.48
N VAL A 294 -5.31 11.57 10.29
CA VAL A 294 -4.87 11.20 11.65
C VAL A 294 -3.47 10.58 11.74
N VAL A 295 -2.89 10.15 10.61
CA VAL A 295 -1.53 9.60 10.53
C VAL A 295 -0.69 10.27 9.43
N ASP A 296 -1.20 11.35 8.84
CA ASP A 296 -0.46 12.15 7.86
C ASP A 296 0.65 12.92 8.56
N ASN A 297 1.85 12.33 8.59
CA ASN A 297 2.96 12.81 9.40
C ASN A 297 4.27 13.07 8.62
N PHE A 298 4.28 12.92 7.29
CA PHE A 298 5.43 13.29 6.46
C PHE A 298 5.03 13.73 5.04
N TRP A 299 5.86 14.57 4.42
CA TRP A 299 5.66 15.08 3.07
C TRP A 299 6.93 14.89 2.23
N GLN A 300 6.80 14.16 1.12
CA GLN A 300 7.91 13.92 0.20
C GLN A 300 8.18 15.13 -0.69
N ALA A 301 9.44 15.38 -0.99
CA ALA A 301 9.84 16.35 -1.99
C ALA A 301 9.38 15.91 -3.40
N GLN A 302 9.29 16.87 -4.32
CA GLN A 302 8.96 16.59 -5.71
C GLN A 302 10.18 15.96 -6.40
N GLY A 303 10.06 14.70 -6.82
CA GLY A 303 11.11 13.97 -7.55
C GLY A 303 11.07 14.17 -9.05
N LEU A 304 11.97 13.52 -9.78
CA LEU A 304 11.99 13.49 -11.25
C LEU A 304 10.70 12.88 -11.82
N ILE A 305 10.20 11.82 -11.20
CA ILE A 305 8.99 11.12 -11.63
C ILE A 305 7.99 11.09 -10.47
N MET A 306 6.87 11.78 -10.64
CA MET A 306 5.78 11.84 -9.66
C MET A 306 4.64 10.88 -10.08
N LEU A 307 4.24 9.99 -9.17
CA LEU A 307 3.03 9.16 -9.34
C LEU A 307 1.77 9.90 -8.90
N THR A 308 1.91 10.70 -7.84
CA THR A 308 0.90 11.62 -7.33
C THR A 308 1.61 12.90 -6.88
N PRO A 309 0.90 13.99 -6.56
CA PRO A 309 1.53 15.21 -6.04
C PRO A 309 2.34 15.00 -4.75
N ARG A 310 2.11 13.90 -4.01
CA ARG A 310 2.77 13.59 -2.73
C ARG A 310 3.65 12.34 -2.78
N MET A 311 3.59 11.56 -3.86
CA MET A 311 4.27 10.27 -3.95
C MET A 311 5.12 10.22 -5.23
N PRO A 312 6.43 10.49 -5.12
CA PRO A 312 7.36 10.23 -6.21
C PRO A 312 7.58 8.72 -6.40
N LEU A 313 7.91 8.31 -7.63
CA LEU A 313 8.15 6.91 -8.00
C LEU A 313 9.29 6.27 -7.22
N TYR A 314 10.26 7.06 -6.75
CA TYR A 314 11.39 6.52 -6.00
C TYR A 314 10.96 5.87 -4.67
N ILE A 315 9.82 6.26 -4.09
CA ILE A 315 9.32 5.71 -2.82
C ILE A 315 8.97 4.22 -2.92
N PRO A 316 8.15 3.76 -3.88
CA PRO A 316 7.99 2.33 -4.16
C PRO A 316 9.34 1.60 -4.36
N CYS A 317 10.33 2.26 -4.95
CA CYS A 317 11.68 1.69 -5.12
C CYS A 317 12.48 1.63 -3.81
N VAL A 318 12.30 2.57 -2.88
CA VAL A 318 12.87 2.54 -1.53
C VAL A 318 12.37 1.31 -0.77
N TYR A 319 11.07 1.00 -0.87
CA TYR A 319 10.48 -0.19 -0.27
C TYR A 319 11.11 -1.48 -0.80
N ASN A 320 11.35 -1.56 -2.11
CA ASN A 320 12.16 -2.64 -2.66
C ASN A 320 13.57 -2.65 -2.04
N GLY A 321 14.24 -1.50 -1.94
CA GLY A 321 15.55 -1.41 -1.28
C GLY A 321 15.59 -2.04 0.11
N PHE A 322 14.88 -1.47 1.08
CA PHE A 322 15.08 -1.88 2.47
C PHE A 322 14.34 -3.19 2.83
N MET A 323 13.22 -3.52 2.18
CA MET A 323 12.46 -4.73 2.53
C MET A 323 12.94 -5.97 1.78
N TYR A 324 13.22 -5.85 0.48
CA TYR A 324 13.61 -7.00 -0.35
C TYR A 324 14.96 -7.53 0.12
N TRP A 325 15.99 -6.69 0.14
CA TRP A 325 17.35 -7.12 0.49
C TRP A 325 17.43 -7.66 1.91
N SER A 326 16.74 -7.04 2.87
CA SER A 326 16.72 -7.50 4.25
C SER A 326 16.02 -8.85 4.42
N THR A 327 14.90 -9.06 3.71
CA THR A 327 14.15 -10.32 3.77
C THR A 327 14.92 -11.45 3.08
N VAL A 328 15.57 -11.18 1.94
CA VAL A 328 16.41 -12.17 1.25
C VAL A 328 17.65 -12.49 2.08
N ALA A 329 18.37 -11.50 2.58
CA ALA A 329 19.55 -11.68 3.44
C ALA A 329 19.20 -12.50 4.69
N ALA A 330 18.07 -12.21 5.34
CA ALA A 330 17.65 -12.96 6.52
C ALA A 330 17.22 -14.39 6.20
N ALA A 331 16.53 -14.60 5.09
CA ALA A 331 16.19 -15.94 4.63
C ALA A 331 17.45 -16.79 4.39
N ARG A 332 18.54 -16.21 3.87
CA ARG A 332 19.81 -16.93 3.69
C ARG A 332 20.44 -17.37 5.00
N VAL A 333 20.50 -16.48 5.99
CA VAL A 333 21.11 -16.80 7.29
C VAL A 333 20.33 -17.91 8.02
N PHE A 334 18.99 -17.87 7.97
CA PHE A 334 18.16 -18.73 8.82
C PHE A 334 17.51 -19.94 8.12
N ARG A 335 17.33 -19.96 6.79
CA ARG A 335 16.67 -21.11 6.13
C ARG A 335 17.46 -22.40 6.20
N HIS A 336 18.79 -22.33 6.22
CA HIS A 336 19.63 -23.52 6.14
C HIS A 336 19.61 -24.39 7.39
N ALA A 337 19.28 -23.83 8.56
CA ALA A 337 19.37 -24.53 9.83
C ALA A 337 18.01 -25.00 10.40
N ARG A 338 16.95 -25.03 9.58
CA ARG A 338 15.57 -25.28 10.06
C ARG A 338 15.22 -24.31 11.20
N SER A 339 15.72 -23.08 11.09
CA SER A 339 15.62 -22.08 12.14
C SER A 339 14.20 -21.53 12.26
N SER A 340 13.97 -20.84 13.36
CA SER A 340 12.71 -20.20 13.68
C SER A 340 12.30 -19.18 12.61
N ALA A 341 11.05 -19.25 12.14
CA ALA A 341 10.45 -18.21 11.30
C ALA A 341 10.43 -16.84 12.00
N LEU A 342 10.34 -16.83 13.33
CA LEU A 342 10.45 -15.61 14.13
C LEU A 342 11.86 -15.05 14.09
N ALA A 343 12.90 -15.89 14.19
CA ALA A 343 14.29 -15.44 14.07
C ALA A 343 14.59 -14.87 12.67
N GLU A 344 14.13 -15.54 11.60
CA GLU A 344 14.24 -15.06 10.22
C GLU A 344 13.56 -13.69 10.06
N ALA A 345 12.34 -13.55 10.57
CA ALA A 345 11.58 -12.30 10.53
C ALA A 345 12.22 -11.17 11.35
N SER A 346 12.62 -11.46 12.59
CA SER A 346 13.30 -10.51 13.47
C SER A 346 14.60 -10.01 12.86
N PHE A 347 15.41 -10.89 12.27
CA PHE A 347 16.64 -10.48 11.60
C PHE A 347 16.37 -9.65 10.35
N ALA A 348 15.31 -9.95 9.58
CA ALA A 348 14.89 -9.10 8.48
C ALA A 348 14.51 -7.68 8.95
N GLY A 349 13.84 -7.55 10.10
CA GLY A 349 13.55 -6.26 10.73
C GLY A 349 14.80 -5.49 11.14
N LEU A 350 15.78 -6.16 11.76
CA LEU A 350 17.05 -5.55 12.16
C LEU A 350 17.87 -5.09 10.94
N LEU A 351 17.94 -5.92 9.89
CA LEU A 351 18.61 -5.55 8.64
C LEU A 351 17.92 -4.41 7.92
N ALA A 352 16.58 -4.37 7.96
CA ALA A 352 15.81 -3.28 7.37
C ALA A 352 16.10 -1.95 8.07
N MET A 353 16.21 -1.96 9.40
CA MET A 353 16.56 -0.77 10.15
C MET A 353 17.97 -0.28 9.85
N ILE A 354 18.97 -1.15 9.80
CA ILE A 354 20.34 -0.71 9.48
C ILE A 354 20.47 -0.23 8.04
N PHE A 355 19.65 -0.77 7.12
CA PHE A 355 19.54 -0.28 5.76
C PHE A 355 18.89 1.12 5.74
N TYR A 356 17.73 1.27 6.37
CA TYR A 356 16.89 2.46 6.24
C TYR A 356 17.37 3.66 7.06
N ALA A 357 17.92 3.44 8.26
CA ALA A 357 18.36 4.51 9.16
C ALA A 357 19.32 5.54 8.52
N PRO A 358 20.39 5.16 7.80
CA PRO A 358 21.24 6.15 7.13
C PRO A 358 20.52 6.90 6.00
N TYR A 359 19.59 6.24 5.30
CA TYR A 359 18.71 6.89 4.33
C TYR A 359 17.80 7.91 5.01
N ASP A 360 17.21 7.58 6.16
CA ASP A 360 16.32 8.46 6.92
C ASP A 360 17.08 9.68 7.45
N MET A 361 18.31 9.47 7.95
CA MET A 361 19.20 10.55 8.36
C MET A 361 19.52 11.50 7.22
N CYS A 362 19.82 10.98 6.02
CA CYS A 362 20.08 11.83 4.85
C CYS A 362 18.80 12.54 4.41
N GLY A 363 17.68 11.84 4.31
CA GLY A 363 16.47 12.41 3.74
C GLY A 363 15.82 13.47 4.60
N ALA A 364 15.76 13.27 5.92
CA ALA A 364 15.29 14.30 6.84
C ALA A 364 16.21 15.53 6.83
N ARG A 365 17.52 15.32 6.68
CA ARG A 365 18.51 16.40 6.72
C ARG A 365 18.58 17.21 5.43
N PHE A 366 18.56 16.54 4.29
CA PHE A 366 18.65 17.12 2.95
C PHE A 366 17.29 17.42 2.32
N LEU A 367 16.21 17.43 3.12
CA LEU A 367 14.84 17.75 2.70
C LEU A 367 14.25 16.81 1.63
N TRP A 368 14.69 15.56 1.52
CA TRP A 368 14.04 14.58 0.63
C TRP A 368 12.58 14.36 1.06
N TRP A 369 12.31 14.52 2.36
CA TRP A 369 10.99 14.72 2.91
C TRP A 369 11.06 15.60 4.16
N THR A 370 9.90 16.09 4.58
CA THR A 370 9.70 16.73 5.87
C THR A 370 8.81 15.87 6.75
N TRP A 371 9.01 16.00 8.05
CA TRP A 371 8.18 15.36 9.07
C TRP A 371 7.22 16.39 9.67
N HIS A 372 6.08 15.92 10.18
CA HIS A 372 5.15 16.75 10.92
C HIS A 372 5.82 17.31 12.17
N ASP A 373 5.60 18.61 12.40
CA ASP A 373 6.31 19.36 13.44
C ASP A 373 5.98 18.86 14.85
N THR A 374 4.68 18.74 15.15
CA THR A 374 4.20 18.43 16.51
C THR A 374 3.50 17.08 16.62
N ASP A 375 3.64 16.18 15.64
CA ASP A 375 2.94 14.89 15.69
C ASP A 375 3.64 13.98 16.73
N PRO A 376 2.91 13.48 17.75
CA PRO A 376 3.48 12.69 18.83
C PRO A 376 4.24 11.45 18.33
N GLY A 377 3.77 10.82 17.26
CA GLY A 377 4.39 9.64 16.66
C GLY A 377 5.79 9.88 16.10
N VAL A 378 6.13 11.15 15.79
CA VAL A 378 7.43 11.53 15.21
C VAL A 378 8.17 12.60 16.03
N ALA A 379 7.68 12.93 17.23
CA ALA A 379 8.23 13.99 18.08
C ALA A 379 9.62 13.65 18.64
N LEU A 380 9.82 12.40 19.09
CA LEU A 380 11.09 11.95 19.69
C LEU A 380 12.07 11.58 18.58
N ARG A 381 13.15 12.37 18.43
CA ARG A 381 14.12 12.23 17.35
C ARG A 381 15.52 11.91 17.87
N TRP A 382 16.30 11.17 17.08
CA TRP A 382 17.71 10.91 17.28
C TRP A 382 18.46 11.32 16.00
N LEU A 383 19.44 12.23 16.11
CA LEU A 383 20.14 12.81 14.95
C LEU A 383 19.21 13.41 13.86
N GLY A 384 18.03 13.89 14.26
CA GLY A 384 17.00 14.45 13.36
C GLY A 384 15.96 13.43 12.85
N VAL A 385 16.20 12.14 13.07
CA VAL A 385 15.31 11.04 12.62
C VAL A 385 14.32 10.67 13.72
N PRO A 386 13.02 10.56 13.43
CA PRO A 386 12.04 10.06 14.40
C PRO A 386 12.34 8.63 14.86
N GLY A 387 12.33 8.41 16.18
CA GLY A 387 12.39 7.06 16.75
C GLY A 387 11.24 6.18 16.26
N GLY A 388 10.06 6.78 16.07
CA GLY A 388 8.90 6.13 15.45
C GLY A 388 9.16 5.59 14.05
N SER A 389 9.83 6.34 13.18
CA SER A 389 10.20 5.90 11.83
C SER A 389 11.15 4.69 11.86
N THR A 390 12.15 4.74 12.74
CA THR A 390 13.10 3.64 12.92
C THR A 390 12.40 2.39 13.47
N ALA A 391 11.58 2.52 14.51
CA ALA A 391 10.83 1.41 15.10
C ALA A 391 9.77 0.84 14.13
N TRP A 392 9.12 1.71 13.36
CA TRP A 392 8.22 1.33 12.26
C TRP A 392 8.96 0.45 11.25
N THR A 393 10.16 0.83 10.81
CA THR A 393 10.93 0.04 9.82
C THR A 393 11.27 -1.37 10.34
N ILE A 394 11.73 -1.45 11.60
CA ILE A 394 12.06 -2.73 12.27
C ILE A 394 10.83 -3.64 12.27
N THR A 395 9.72 -3.13 12.81
CA THR A 395 8.52 -3.91 13.05
C THR A 395 7.78 -4.22 11.76
N PHE A 396 7.71 -3.29 10.80
CA PHE A 396 7.07 -3.48 9.51
C PHE A 396 7.73 -4.60 8.71
N THR A 397 9.05 -4.55 8.57
CA THR A 397 9.77 -5.55 7.76
C THR A 397 9.77 -6.92 8.45
N ALA A 398 9.84 -6.97 9.78
CA ALA A 398 9.68 -8.23 10.51
C ALA A 398 8.29 -8.83 10.32
N CYS A 399 7.22 -8.03 10.45
CA CYS A 399 5.85 -8.50 10.23
C CYS A 399 5.64 -8.98 8.80
N PHE A 400 6.13 -8.22 7.81
CA PHE A 400 6.10 -8.59 6.40
C PHE A 400 6.81 -9.92 6.13
N SER A 401 8.05 -10.07 6.59
CA SER A 401 8.86 -11.29 6.43
C SER A 401 8.16 -12.49 7.10
N LEU A 402 7.63 -12.32 8.31
CA LEU A 402 6.89 -13.35 9.03
C LEU A 402 5.66 -13.84 8.26
N LEU A 403 4.85 -12.92 7.73
CA LEU A 403 3.62 -13.23 7.01
C LEU A 403 3.91 -13.92 5.67
N LEU A 404 4.94 -13.47 4.94
CA LEU A 404 5.41 -14.16 3.74
C LEU A 404 5.90 -15.58 4.06
N ARG A 405 6.65 -15.74 5.16
CA ARG A 405 7.15 -17.05 5.60
C ARG A 405 5.99 -17.98 5.95
N LEU A 406 5.02 -17.48 6.71
CA LEU A 406 3.82 -18.23 7.11
C LEU A 406 3.02 -18.72 5.89
N GLY A 407 2.73 -17.84 4.93
CA GLY A 407 2.02 -18.23 3.71
C GLY A 407 2.76 -19.30 2.90
N ALA A 408 4.09 -19.17 2.78
CA ALA A 408 4.92 -20.15 2.09
C ALA A 408 4.95 -21.52 2.82
N ASP A 409 5.08 -21.50 4.14
CA ASP A 409 5.11 -22.70 4.99
C ASP A 409 3.78 -23.46 4.97
N LEU A 410 2.66 -22.73 4.96
CA LEU A 410 1.32 -23.28 4.77
C LEU A 410 1.08 -23.81 3.34
N GLY A 411 2.01 -23.57 2.42
CA GLY A 411 1.90 -23.99 1.02
C GLY A 411 0.82 -23.25 0.25
N TRP A 412 0.52 -22.02 0.64
CA TRP A 412 -0.42 -21.19 -0.08
C TRP A 412 0.12 -20.77 -1.44
N SER A 413 -0.80 -20.39 -2.34
CA SER A 413 -0.43 -19.80 -3.62
C SER A 413 0.23 -18.43 -3.42
N GLN A 414 0.94 -17.94 -4.45
CA GLN A 414 1.59 -16.63 -4.43
C GLN A 414 0.58 -15.51 -4.13
N VAL A 415 -0.60 -15.54 -4.75
CA VAL A 415 -1.67 -14.56 -4.52
C VAL A 415 -2.18 -14.58 -3.08
N LYS A 416 -2.41 -15.76 -2.49
CA LYS A 416 -2.85 -15.87 -1.09
C LYS A 416 -1.77 -15.39 -0.12
N THR A 417 -0.50 -15.68 -0.44
CA THR A 417 0.64 -15.23 0.36
C THR A 417 0.83 -13.71 0.27
N LEU A 418 0.68 -13.14 -0.93
CA LEU A 418 0.67 -11.69 -1.13
C LEU A 418 -0.47 -11.02 -0.35
N ALA A 419 -1.69 -11.57 -0.45
CA ALA A 419 -2.84 -11.06 0.27
C ALA A 419 -2.63 -11.10 1.79
N LEU A 420 -1.96 -12.13 2.30
CA LEU A 420 -1.55 -12.20 3.71
C LEU A 420 -0.50 -11.14 4.04
N ALA A 421 0.51 -10.92 3.18
CA ALA A 421 1.53 -9.89 3.39
C ALA A 421 0.97 -8.47 3.44
N CYS A 422 -0.16 -8.19 2.77
CA CYS A 422 -0.87 -6.92 2.91
C CYS A 422 -1.39 -6.64 4.33
N TRP A 423 -1.47 -7.65 5.21
CA TRP A 423 -1.79 -7.47 6.63
C TRP A 423 -0.58 -7.06 7.48
N SER A 424 0.59 -6.85 6.88
CA SER A 424 1.79 -6.42 7.60
C SER A 424 1.65 -5.05 8.23
N THR A 425 0.97 -4.08 7.60
CA THR A 425 0.76 -2.73 8.18
C THR A 425 -0.09 -2.78 9.47
N PRO A 426 -1.29 -3.39 9.49
CA PRO A 426 -2.05 -3.56 10.74
C PRO A 426 -1.27 -4.32 11.82
N LEU A 427 -0.58 -5.40 11.45
CA LEU A 427 0.21 -6.19 12.40
C LEU A 427 1.37 -5.36 12.98
N MET A 428 2.04 -4.58 12.14
CA MET A 428 3.11 -3.67 12.54
C MET A 428 2.61 -2.64 13.55
N ILE A 429 1.44 -2.03 13.35
CA ILE A 429 0.89 -1.04 14.31
C ILE A 429 0.73 -1.67 15.70
N ILE A 430 0.26 -2.92 15.77
CA ILE A 430 0.13 -3.66 17.04
C ILE A 430 1.51 -3.91 17.65
N VAL A 431 2.44 -4.47 16.87
CA VAL A 431 3.79 -4.82 17.34
C VAL A 431 4.58 -3.59 17.78
N LEU A 432 4.46 -2.47 17.06
CA LEU A 432 5.08 -1.19 17.40
C LEU A 432 4.61 -0.71 18.77
N ASN A 433 3.30 -0.71 19.02
CA ASN A 433 2.75 -0.29 20.32
C ASN A 433 3.17 -1.22 21.47
N VAL A 434 3.31 -2.53 21.21
CA VAL A 434 3.89 -3.46 22.21
C VAL A 434 5.30 -3.02 22.57
N PHE A 435 6.13 -2.68 21.59
CA PHE A 435 7.48 -2.19 21.87
C PHE A 435 7.51 -0.81 22.50
N THR A 436 6.54 0.06 22.23
CA THR A 436 6.40 1.33 22.94
C THR A 436 6.18 1.11 24.43
N VAL A 437 5.30 0.17 24.79
CA VAL A 437 5.07 -0.22 26.20
C VAL A 437 6.32 -0.87 26.81
N LEU A 438 6.98 -1.79 26.11
CA LEU A 438 8.20 -2.44 26.61
C LEU A 438 9.37 -1.46 26.76
N GLY A 439 9.44 -0.48 25.87
CA GLY A 439 10.41 0.62 25.93
C GLY A 439 10.10 1.64 27.00
N LEU A 440 8.96 1.54 27.70
CA LEU A 440 8.48 2.54 28.68
C LEU A 440 8.28 3.95 28.09
N ASP A 441 8.24 4.05 26.77
CA ASP A 441 7.80 5.26 26.09
C ASP A 441 6.28 5.40 26.27
N ARG A 442 5.79 6.63 26.16
CA ARG A 442 4.35 6.88 26.18
C ARG A 442 3.73 6.25 24.93
N ILE A 443 2.65 5.47 25.10
CA ILE A 443 1.94 4.82 23.98
C ILE A 443 1.61 5.87 22.92
N GLY A 444 1.85 5.59 21.64
CA GLY A 444 1.68 6.55 20.55
C GLY A 444 2.85 7.52 20.33
N MET A 445 3.85 7.54 21.21
CA MET A 445 5.06 8.35 21.08
C MET A 445 6.33 7.49 21.09
N PRO A 446 6.52 6.61 20.09
CA PRO A 446 7.72 5.78 20.00
C PRO A 446 9.00 6.61 19.89
N GLY A 447 9.91 6.43 20.84
CA GLY A 447 11.19 7.11 20.90
C GLY A 447 12.39 6.17 20.83
N PRO A 448 13.58 6.64 21.22
CA PRO A 448 14.79 5.83 21.27
C PRO A 448 14.67 4.59 22.16
N GLN A 449 13.86 4.64 23.23
CA GLN A 449 13.67 3.50 24.13
C GLN A 449 12.85 2.39 23.45
N THR A 450 11.81 2.75 22.70
CA THR A 450 11.06 1.83 21.82
C THR A 450 11.98 1.15 20.80
N VAL A 451 12.86 1.93 20.13
CA VAL A 451 13.82 1.39 19.15
C VAL A 451 14.78 0.41 19.84
N LEU A 452 15.29 0.75 21.02
CA LEU A 452 16.18 -0.11 21.79
C LEU A 452 15.45 -1.41 22.21
N ALA A 453 14.23 -1.31 22.74
CA ALA A 453 13.43 -2.46 23.13
C ALA A 453 13.17 -3.41 21.94
N ALA A 454 12.73 -2.86 20.80
CA ALA A 454 12.52 -3.64 19.57
C ALA A 454 13.82 -4.33 19.11
N THR A 455 14.94 -3.60 19.12
CA THR A 455 16.26 -4.11 18.72
C THR A 455 16.71 -5.26 19.62
N LEU A 456 16.64 -5.08 20.94
CA LEU A 456 17.07 -6.10 21.91
C LEU A 456 16.19 -7.34 21.85
N CYS A 457 14.86 -7.18 21.78
CA CYS A 457 13.95 -8.31 21.68
C CYS A 457 14.13 -9.09 20.37
N PHE A 458 14.28 -8.42 19.23
CA PHE A 458 14.52 -9.09 17.96
C PHE A 458 15.90 -9.74 17.88
N ALA A 459 16.93 -9.12 18.46
CA ALA A 459 18.25 -9.75 18.61
C ALA A 459 18.16 -11.02 19.48
N ALA A 460 17.42 -10.97 20.58
CA ALA A 460 17.18 -12.14 21.42
C ALA A 460 16.42 -13.25 20.67
N MET A 461 15.44 -12.92 19.83
CA MET A 461 14.78 -13.91 18.96
C MET A 461 15.75 -14.55 17.96
N CYS A 462 16.69 -13.78 17.41
CA CYS A 462 17.73 -14.28 16.51
C CYS A 462 18.69 -15.25 17.22
N ILE A 463 19.06 -14.97 18.47
CA ILE A 463 19.98 -15.78 19.28
C ILE A 463 19.28 -17.04 19.80
N CYS A 464 18.11 -16.90 20.42
CA CYS A 464 17.38 -18.00 21.04
C CYS A 464 16.72 -18.93 20.03
N GLN A 465 16.45 -18.45 18.81
CA GLN A 465 15.77 -19.18 17.74
C GLN A 465 14.56 -20.01 18.21
N PRO A 466 13.55 -19.39 18.86
CA PRO A 466 12.44 -20.13 19.47
C PRO A 466 11.70 -20.94 18.41
N LYS A 467 11.53 -22.26 18.63
CA LYS A 467 10.83 -23.15 17.70
C LYS A 467 9.44 -23.47 18.23
N PRO A 468 8.41 -22.66 17.92
CA PRO A 468 7.05 -22.98 18.34
C PRO A 468 6.62 -24.32 17.73
N GLU A 469 6.28 -25.29 18.58
CA GLU A 469 5.92 -26.67 18.18
C GLU A 469 4.75 -26.72 17.18
N ALA A 470 3.86 -25.72 17.23
CA ALA A 470 2.70 -25.62 16.37
C ALA A 470 2.98 -25.08 14.95
N TRP A 471 4.20 -24.59 14.66
CA TRP A 471 4.47 -23.95 13.37
C TRP A 471 4.77 -25.00 12.28
N PRO A 472 3.99 -25.03 11.17
CA PRO A 472 4.25 -25.96 10.08
C PRO A 472 5.58 -25.59 9.42
N GLN A 473 6.57 -26.48 9.49
CA GLN A 473 7.88 -26.22 8.87
C GLN A 473 8.04 -27.08 7.62
N LYS A 474 8.04 -26.45 6.44
CA LYS A 474 8.56 -27.11 5.23
C LYS A 474 10.07 -27.15 5.30
N LYS A 475 10.66 -28.29 4.90
CA LYS A 475 12.11 -28.39 4.68
C LYS A 475 12.51 -27.33 3.65
N ALA A 476 13.29 -26.35 4.08
CA ALA A 476 13.90 -25.41 3.16
C ALA A 476 14.95 -26.13 2.33
N GLN A 477 15.09 -25.73 1.07
CA GLN A 477 16.24 -26.15 0.27
C GLN A 477 17.48 -25.42 0.80
N LEU A 478 18.60 -26.14 0.80
CA LEU A 478 19.92 -25.57 1.08
C LEU A 478 20.32 -24.73 -0.13
N LEU A 479 20.82 -23.51 0.10
CA LEU A 479 21.39 -22.69 -0.96
C LEU A 479 22.84 -23.14 -1.14
N ASN A 480 23.20 -23.43 -2.38
CA ASN A 480 24.53 -23.90 -2.73
C ASN A 480 25.46 -22.70 -2.96
N GLY A 481 26.12 -22.24 -1.90
CA GLY A 481 27.16 -21.21 -1.97
C GLY A 481 26.71 -19.79 -1.62
N PRO A 482 27.66 -18.84 -1.54
CA PRO A 482 27.39 -17.42 -1.28
C PRO A 482 26.65 -16.78 -2.45
N GLU A 483 25.96 -15.65 -2.20
CA GLU A 483 25.39 -14.87 -3.31
C GLU A 483 26.46 -14.38 -4.27
N HIS A 484 26.04 -14.12 -5.51
CA HIS A 484 26.89 -13.48 -6.50
C HIS A 484 27.47 -12.17 -5.95
N TRP A 485 28.76 -11.92 -6.22
CA TRP A 485 29.48 -10.77 -5.65
C TRP A 485 28.86 -9.42 -6.00
N SER A 486 28.11 -9.33 -7.12
CA SER A 486 27.41 -8.11 -7.53
C SER A 486 26.37 -7.64 -6.51
N VAL A 487 25.70 -8.55 -5.79
CA VAL A 487 24.74 -8.19 -4.73
C VAL A 487 25.43 -7.45 -3.60
N ARG A 488 26.56 -8.01 -3.14
CA ARG A 488 27.42 -7.41 -2.12
C ARG A 488 27.96 -6.06 -2.56
N ALA A 489 28.46 -5.98 -3.79
CA ALA A 489 28.98 -4.73 -4.36
C ALA A 489 27.88 -3.65 -4.44
N MET A 490 26.67 -3.99 -4.90
CA MET A 490 25.55 -3.04 -4.99
C MET A 490 25.16 -2.48 -3.61
N LEU A 491 25.10 -3.33 -2.58
CA LEU A 491 24.78 -2.89 -1.22
C LEU A 491 25.89 -2.03 -0.61
N CYS A 492 27.16 -2.38 -0.85
CA CYS A 492 28.29 -1.51 -0.48
C CYS A 492 28.21 -0.16 -1.20
N THR A 493 27.86 -0.14 -2.50
CA THR A 493 27.65 1.09 -3.26
C THR A 493 26.51 1.92 -2.68
N TYR A 494 25.41 1.30 -2.25
CA TYR A 494 24.31 2.00 -1.56
C TYR A 494 24.80 2.74 -0.31
N PHE A 495 25.45 2.02 0.62
CA PHE A 495 25.96 2.63 1.86
C PHE A 495 27.04 3.68 1.60
N ALA A 496 27.93 3.44 0.64
CA ALA A 496 28.96 4.39 0.24
C ALA A 496 28.34 5.65 -0.37
N THR A 497 27.29 5.51 -1.18
CA THR A 497 26.60 6.65 -1.80
C THR A 497 25.96 7.55 -0.75
N LEU A 498 25.33 6.99 0.29
CA LEU A 498 24.76 7.80 1.39
C LEU A 498 25.85 8.56 2.16
N VAL A 499 27.00 7.94 2.42
CA VAL A 499 28.16 8.63 3.02
C VAL A 499 28.66 9.75 2.11
N LEU A 500 28.80 9.47 0.81
CA LEU A 500 29.21 10.48 -0.17
C LEU A 500 28.22 11.63 -0.25
N VAL A 501 26.92 11.37 -0.14
CA VAL A 501 25.91 12.43 -0.07
C VAL A 501 26.17 13.33 1.16
N GLY A 502 26.40 12.73 2.33
CA GLY A 502 26.71 13.47 3.55
C GLY A 502 28.05 14.24 3.53
N LEU A 503 28.98 13.85 2.67
CA LEU A 503 30.29 14.51 2.49
C LEU A 503 30.26 15.61 1.42
N LEU A 504 29.50 15.42 0.34
CA LEU A 504 29.57 16.25 -0.86
C LEU A 504 28.50 17.34 -0.92
N PHE A 505 27.35 17.14 -0.27
CA PHE A 505 26.25 18.09 -0.30
C PHE A 505 26.12 18.86 1.02
N SER A 506 25.70 20.13 0.90
CA SER A 506 25.36 20.97 2.04
C SER A 506 23.83 21.07 2.16
N PRO A 507 23.22 20.81 3.33
CA PRO A 507 21.78 20.81 3.46
C PRO A 507 21.16 22.20 3.28
N GLU A 508 21.86 23.28 3.64
CA GLU A 508 21.42 24.66 3.43
C GLU A 508 21.30 25.09 1.96
N LYS A 509 21.86 24.29 1.04
CA LYS A 509 21.75 24.50 -0.41
C LYS A 509 20.57 23.75 -1.04
N GLN A 510 19.88 22.91 -0.27
CA GLN A 510 18.73 22.15 -0.77
C GLN A 510 17.47 23.01 -0.67
N VAL A 511 16.76 23.17 -1.79
CA VAL A 511 15.49 23.90 -1.89
C VAL A 511 14.42 22.93 -2.34
N SER A 512 13.32 22.85 -1.58
CA SER A 512 12.19 21.97 -1.88
C SER A 512 10.91 22.78 -2.04
N THR A 513 10.46 22.93 -3.30
CA THR A 513 9.14 23.47 -3.63
C THR A 513 8.18 22.32 -3.89
N GLY A 514 7.07 22.27 -3.16
CA GLY A 514 6.12 21.16 -3.30
C GLY A 514 5.03 21.17 -2.25
N VAL A 515 4.36 20.02 -2.10
CA VAL A 515 3.39 19.81 -1.03
C VAL A 515 4.12 19.60 0.29
N HIS A 516 3.79 20.41 1.30
CA HIS A 516 4.34 20.32 2.66
C HIS A 516 3.23 20.30 3.70
N GLN A 517 3.59 20.23 4.99
CA GLN A 517 2.62 20.42 6.07
C GLN A 517 1.86 21.73 5.84
N GLN A 518 0.53 21.69 5.96
CA GLN A 518 -0.31 22.83 5.66
C GLN A 518 0.07 24.02 6.55
N PHE A 519 0.34 25.18 5.94
CA PHE A 519 0.63 26.43 6.62
C PHE A 519 -0.67 27.21 6.86
N GLY A 520 -0.84 27.78 8.06
CA GLY A 520 -2.08 28.43 8.47
C GLY A 520 -2.04 28.95 9.91
N SER A 521 -3.22 29.07 10.53
CA SER A 521 -3.34 29.59 11.91
C SER A 521 -2.60 28.74 12.94
N CYS A 522 -1.75 29.39 13.77
CA CYS A 522 -0.97 28.75 14.83
C CYS A 522 -1.80 28.04 15.91
N ASP A 523 -3.06 28.45 16.09
CA ASP A 523 -3.93 27.95 17.16
C ASP A 523 -4.81 26.79 16.72
N ALA A 524 -4.80 26.45 15.42
CA ALA A 524 -5.53 25.30 14.91
C ALA A 524 -4.88 23.99 15.36
N THR A 525 -5.65 23.15 16.02
CA THR A 525 -5.23 21.86 16.51
C THR A 525 -6.04 20.74 15.86
N ASP A 526 -5.48 19.55 15.89
CA ASP A 526 -6.08 18.30 15.45
C ASP A 526 -5.70 17.19 16.44
N ILE A 527 -6.29 16.01 16.29
CA ILE A 527 -6.03 14.85 17.13
C ILE A 527 -5.34 13.77 16.29
N ASP A 528 -4.29 13.16 16.83
CA ASP A 528 -3.60 12.03 16.19
C ASP A 528 -4.40 10.72 16.31
N LEU A 529 -3.87 9.62 15.76
CA LEU A 529 -4.48 8.30 15.85
C LEU A 529 -4.72 7.81 17.29
N MET A 530 -3.92 8.26 18.25
CA MET A 530 -3.92 7.80 19.64
C MET A 530 -4.68 8.76 20.58
N GLY A 531 -5.27 9.83 20.07
CA GLY A 531 -6.05 10.78 20.85
C GLY A 531 -5.24 11.97 21.40
N TYR A 532 -3.97 12.11 21.01
CA TYR A 532 -3.13 13.22 21.44
C TYR A 532 -3.34 14.45 20.56
N GLU A 533 -3.28 15.62 21.18
CA GLU A 533 -3.34 16.91 20.49
C GLU A 533 -2.05 17.16 19.69
N ARG A 534 -2.22 17.59 18.44
CA ARG A 534 -1.15 18.09 17.56
C ARG A 534 -1.61 19.36 16.84
N LYS A 535 -0.68 20.13 16.30
CA LYS A 535 -0.98 21.30 15.47
C LYS A 535 -1.40 20.87 14.09
N ARG A 536 -2.56 21.36 13.65
CA ARG A 536 -3.08 21.11 12.30
C ARG A 536 -2.23 21.80 11.25
N TYR A 537 -1.79 23.02 11.56
CA TYR A 537 -1.00 23.84 10.67
C TYR A 537 0.38 24.14 11.25
N ILE A 538 1.35 24.23 10.36
CA ILE A 538 2.62 24.89 10.63
C ILE A 538 2.41 26.41 10.54
N CYS A 539 3.09 27.19 11.37
CA CYS A 539 3.03 28.65 11.32
C CYS A 539 4.39 29.26 11.65
N ARG A 540 4.63 30.47 11.14
CA ARG A 540 5.93 31.13 11.19
C ARG A 540 6.40 31.43 12.63
N GLU A 541 5.46 31.76 13.51
CA GLU A 541 5.74 32.22 14.88
C GLU A 541 6.16 31.08 15.83
N ARG A 542 5.65 29.87 15.60
CA ARG A 542 5.86 28.72 16.50
C ARG A 542 6.77 27.65 15.92
N PHE A 543 6.99 27.64 14.61
CA PHE A 543 7.78 26.60 13.97
C PHE A 543 9.26 26.68 14.38
N PRO A 544 9.86 25.59 14.86
CA PRO A 544 11.28 25.54 15.16
C PRO A 544 12.11 25.64 13.88
N THR A 545 12.91 26.70 13.77
CA THR A 545 13.80 26.95 12.63
C THR A 545 14.93 25.93 12.49
N THR A 546 15.02 24.94 13.38
CA THR A 546 16.06 23.90 13.36
C THR A 546 15.94 22.91 12.20
N TYR A 547 14.75 22.76 11.61
CA TYR A 547 14.51 21.77 10.55
C TYR A 547 14.66 22.35 9.14
N PHE A 548 13.98 23.46 8.86
CA PHE A 548 14.05 24.18 7.58
C PHE A 548 13.72 25.66 7.76
N HIS A 549 13.99 26.47 6.74
CA HIS A 549 13.59 27.87 6.67
C HIS A 549 12.53 28.08 5.59
N PHE A 550 11.61 29.00 5.87
CA PHE A 550 10.66 29.49 4.87
C PHE A 550 11.30 30.51 3.92
N GLU A 551 12.41 31.15 4.32
CA GLU A 551 13.10 32.19 3.55
C GLU A 551 14.31 31.58 2.83
N CYS A 552 14.13 31.33 1.53
CA CYS A 552 15.11 30.59 0.73
C CYS A 552 16.01 31.54 -0.05
N ARG A 553 17.32 31.29 -0.04
CA ARG A 553 18.23 31.92 -1.00
C ARG A 553 18.21 31.10 -2.28
N MET A 554 17.52 31.59 -3.30
CA MET A 554 17.39 30.89 -4.57
C MET A 554 18.74 30.85 -5.30
N PRO A 555 19.15 29.69 -5.85
CA PRO A 555 20.48 29.53 -6.46
C PRO A 555 20.64 30.22 -7.81
N GLU A 556 19.56 30.55 -8.53
CA GLU A 556 19.61 31.18 -9.85
C GLU A 556 18.74 32.44 -9.94
N ALA A 557 19.22 33.43 -10.71
CA ALA A 557 18.51 34.66 -10.98
C ALA A 557 17.29 34.38 -11.88
N GLY A 558 16.10 34.71 -11.38
CA GLY A 558 14.82 34.51 -12.09
C GLY A 558 13.93 33.42 -11.51
N MET A 559 14.39 32.70 -10.49
CA MET A 559 13.56 31.74 -9.78
C MET A 559 12.74 32.42 -8.69
N GLU A 560 11.42 32.27 -8.79
CA GLU A 560 10.49 32.85 -7.82
C GLU A 560 10.26 31.89 -6.65
N GLN A 561 10.55 32.37 -5.45
CA GLN A 561 10.24 31.66 -4.22
C GLN A 561 8.74 31.81 -3.91
N ILE A 562 8.04 30.70 -3.80
CA ILE A 562 6.65 30.68 -3.35
C ILE A 562 6.64 30.69 -1.82
N THR A 563 6.39 31.85 -1.21
CA THR A 563 6.25 31.94 0.25
C THR A 563 4.92 31.33 0.69
N PRO A 564 4.85 30.73 1.90
CA PRO A 564 3.59 30.21 2.43
C PRO A 564 2.49 31.27 2.46
N GLU A 565 2.84 32.52 2.79
CA GLU A 565 1.90 33.64 2.86
C GLU A 565 1.33 34.01 1.49
N ALA A 566 2.17 33.99 0.45
CA ALA A 566 1.72 34.23 -0.93
C ALA A 566 0.86 33.09 -1.47
N ALA A 567 1.06 31.87 -0.96
CA ALA A 567 0.31 30.67 -1.36
C ALA A 567 -0.99 30.46 -0.56
N LEU A 568 -1.35 31.36 0.37
CA LEU A 568 -2.56 31.23 1.17
C LEU A 568 -3.81 31.30 0.28
N THR A 569 -4.59 30.23 0.30
CA THR A 569 -5.93 30.17 -0.29
C THR A 569 -6.90 29.79 0.81
N ASP A 570 -7.93 30.61 1.05
CA ASP A 570 -8.88 30.42 2.16
C ASP A 570 -8.18 30.31 3.54
N GLY A 571 -7.06 31.03 3.72
CA GLY A 571 -6.28 31.05 4.97
C GLY A 571 -5.39 29.82 5.20
N VAL A 572 -5.21 28.95 4.19
CA VAL A 572 -4.34 27.78 4.26
C VAL A 572 -3.47 27.68 3.01
N ALA A 573 -2.19 27.35 3.16
CA ALA A 573 -1.27 27.04 2.06
C ALA A 573 -0.75 25.61 2.20
N SER A 574 -0.80 24.82 1.13
CA SER A 574 -0.27 23.45 1.12
C SER A 574 0.89 23.26 0.14
N TRP A 575 1.11 24.24 -0.74
CA TRP A 575 2.19 24.24 -1.72
C TRP A 575 3.05 25.49 -1.55
N TYR A 576 4.29 25.32 -1.12
CA TYR A 576 5.22 26.43 -0.90
C TYR A 576 6.67 25.95 -0.96
N THR A 577 7.61 26.89 -0.87
CA THR A 577 9.05 26.64 -0.95
C THR A 577 9.67 26.66 0.45
N ILE A 578 10.51 25.66 0.73
CA ILE A 578 11.35 25.60 1.94
C ILE A 578 12.80 25.34 1.56
N CYS A 579 13.74 25.71 2.43
CA CYS A 579 15.16 25.41 2.25
C CYS A 579 15.75 24.78 3.51
N GLY A 580 16.79 23.96 3.32
CA GLY A 580 17.42 23.22 4.40
C GLY A 580 18.23 24.12 5.33
N GLN A 581 18.68 23.55 6.44
CA GLN A 581 19.51 24.23 7.43
C GLN A 581 20.97 23.76 7.34
N PRO A 582 21.95 24.54 7.85
CA PRO A 582 23.30 24.04 8.11
C PRO A 582 23.30 23.11 9.34
N HIS A 583 24.20 22.11 9.35
CA HIS A 583 24.25 21.13 10.44
C HIS A 583 24.51 21.81 11.78
N ALA A 584 23.68 21.52 12.80
CA ALA A 584 23.95 21.99 14.16
C ALA A 584 25.24 21.37 14.71
N ASP A 585 25.45 20.09 14.43
CA ASP A 585 26.67 19.35 14.75
C ASP A 585 26.99 18.37 13.62
N TYR A 586 27.80 18.84 12.66
CA TYR A 586 28.16 18.04 11.48
C TYR A 586 28.96 16.79 11.86
N GLN A 587 29.86 16.90 12.84
CA GLN A 587 30.76 15.81 13.22
C GLN A 587 29.98 14.65 13.85
N ASN A 588 29.06 14.96 14.78
CA ASN A 588 28.22 13.93 15.39
C ASN A 588 27.25 13.30 14.39
N TRP A 589 26.63 14.11 13.52
CA TRP A 589 25.73 13.60 12.48
C TRP A 589 26.48 12.68 11.49
N LEU A 590 27.64 13.11 10.98
CA LEU A 590 28.45 12.33 10.04
C LEU A 590 29.01 11.06 10.69
N SER A 591 29.43 11.12 11.95
CA SER A 591 29.89 9.95 12.70
C SER A 591 28.78 8.91 12.84
N GLY A 592 27.56 9.35 13.17
CA GLY A 592 26.38 8.47 13.20
C GLY A 592 26.12 7.82 11.84
N LEU A 593 26.18 8.60 10.76
CA LEU A 593 26.00 8.10 9.39
C LEU A 593 27.06 7.05 9.03
N LEU A 594 28.34 7.31 9.31
CA LEU A 594 29.46 6.39 9.05
C LEU A 594 29.32 5.08 9.83
N VAL A 595 28.93 5.14 11.11
CA VAL A 595 28.73 3.95 11.95
C VAL A 595 27.59 3.09 11.41
N LEU A 596 26.46 3.70 11.04
CA LEU A 596 25.31 2.98 10.48
C LEU A 596 25.64 2.36 9.12
N CYS A 597 26.23 3.14 8.21
CA CYS A 597 26.61 2.65 6.88
C CYS A 597 27.67 1.55 6.95
N GLY A 598 28.69 1.70 7.81
CA GLY A 598 29.71 0.68 8.03
C GLY A 598 29.14 -0.60 8.61
N THR A 599 28.28 -0.48 9.63
CA THR A 599 27.59 -1.62 10.25
C THR A 599 26.67 -2.32 9.24
N GLY A 600 25.89 -1.55 8.49
CA GLY A 600 25.01 -2.07 7.45
C GLY A 600 25.79 -2.83 6.39
N ALA A 601 26.86 -2.24 5.84
CA ALA A 601 27.72 -2.91 4.86
C ALA A 601 28.27 -4.22 5.41
N LEU A 602 28.82 -4.24 6.63
CA LEU A 602 29.37 -5.45 7.25
C LEU A 602 28.30 -6.53 7.47
N LEU A 603 27.11 -6.17 7.98
CA LEU A 603 26.03 -7.12 8.24
C LEU A 603 25.47 -7.73 6.95
N PHE A 604 25.30 -6.93 5.89
CA PHE A 604 24.85 -7.43 4.60
C PHE A 604 25.94 -8.28 3.91
N LEU A 605 27.21 -7.88 3.99
CA LEU A 605 28.33 -8.68 3.51
C LEU A 605 28.38 -10.03 4.22
N PHE A 606 28.21 -10.05 5.55
CA PHE A 606 28.10 -11.27 6.33
C PHE A 606 26.92 -12.13 5.85
N ALA A 607 25.70 -11.59 5.86
CA ALA A 607 24.49 -12.34 5.55
C ALA A 607 24.55 -12.97 4.14
N PHE A 608 25.02 -12.22 3.14
CA PHE A 608 25.16 -12.73 1.77
C PHE A 608 26.38 -13.61 1.53
N SER A 609 27.35 -13.62 2.46
CA SER A 609 28.49 -14.55 2.44
C SER A 609 28.24 -15.82 3.25
N THR A 610 27.18 -15.87 4.08
CA THR A 610 26.82 -17.12 4.76
C THR A 610 26.35 -18.16 3.74
N TYR A 611 26.96 -19.35 3.84
CA TYR A 611 26.54 -20.57 3.17
C TYR A 611 26.95 -21.75 4.06
N LEU A 612 26.17 -22.84 4.02
CA LEU A 612 26.62 -24.08 4.65
C LEU A 612 27.67 -24.70 3.74
N LYS A 613 28.91 -24.76 4.23
CA LYS A 613 29.91 -25.66 3.67
C LYS A 613 29.42 -27.06 4.01
N GLU A 614 28.85 -27.75 3.03
CA GLU A 614 28.46 -29.15 3.16
C GLU A 614 29.69 -29.89 3.69
N GLU A 615 29.62 -30.41 4.93
CA GLU A 615 30.74 -31.11 5.56
C GLU A 615 31.09 -32.30 4.65
N SER A 616 32.12 -32.11 3.84
CA SER A 616 32.48 -32.97 2.72
C SER A 616 33.17 -34.26 3.18
N GLY A 617 32.89 -34.70 4.41
CA GLY A 617 33.88 -35.41 5.22
C GLY A 617 33.40 -36.57 6.08
N CYS A 618 32.11 -36.80 6.28
CA CYS A 618 31.68 -38.11 6.76
C CYS A 618 31.56 -39.04 5.55
N LYS A 619 32.70 -39.53 5.06
CA LYS A 619 32.75 -40.82 4.37
C LYS A 619 31.97 -41.77 5.27
N MET A 620 30.76 -42.17 4.85
CA MET A 620 30.12 -43.30 5.52
C MET A 620 31.18 -44.40 5.53
N PRO A 621 31.46 -45.03 6.69
CA PRO A 621 32.33 -46.19 6.70
C PRO A 621 31.82 -47.12 5.60
N PRO A 622 32.71 -47.64 4.72
CA PRO A 622 32.30 -48.52 3.65
C PRO A 622 31.38 -49.55 4.27
N SER A 623 30.12 -49.55 3.81
CA SER A 623 29.12 -50.52 4.22
C SER A 623 29.84 -51.85 4.22
N VAL A 624 29.95 -52.45 5.41
CA VAL A 624 30.36 -53.84 5.57
C VAL A 624 29.55 -54.59 4.53
N VAL A 625 30.24 -55.06 3.50
CA VAL A 625 29.67 -55.91 2.47
C VAL A 625 29.19 -57.12 3.25
N GLU A 626 27.88 -57.17 3.48
CA GLU A 626 27.21 -58.28 4.11
C GLU A 626 27.48 -59.48 3.21
N SER A 627 28.35 -60.36 3.72
CA SER A 627 28.78 -61.59 3.09
C SER A 627 27.57 -62.44 2.77
N GLU A 628 27.49 -62.87 1.50
CA GLU A 628 26.97 -64.15 1.04
C GLU A 628 25.73 -64.69 1.76
N ASN A 629 24.58 -64.48 1.14
CA ASN A 629 23.41 -65.33 1.33
C ASN A 629 23.64 -66.64 0.55
N PRO A 630 23.61 -67.83 1.17
CA PRO A 630 23.77 -69.09 0.47
C PRO A 630 22.53 -69.42 -0.37
N GLU A 631 22.77 -70.06 -1.52
CA GLU A 631 21.80 -70.56 -2.48
C GLU A 631 20.57 -71.22 -1.82
N VAL A 632 19.39 -70.65 -2.03
CA VAL A 632 18.13 -71.38 -1.93
C VAL A 632 17.77 -71.87 -3.33
N LYS A 633 18.04 -73.15 -3.59
CA LYS A 633 17.54 -73.90 -4.75
C LYS A 633 16.01 -73.86 -4.75
N VAL A 634 15.43 -73.18 -5.74
CA VAL A 634 14.02 -73.29 -6.09
C VAL A 634 13.90 -74.40 -7.14
N SER A 635 13.31 -75.52 -6.73
CA SER A 635 12.96 -76.63 -7.59
C SER A 635 11.79 -76.27 -8.51
N ASP A 636 11.93 -76.68 -9.76
CA ASP A 636 10.90 -76.75 -10.79
C ASP A 636 9.65 -77.52 -10.31
N GLU A 637 8.46 -76.93 -10.47
CA GLU A 637 7.28 -77.72 -10.81
C GLU A 637 6.38 -77.00 -11.83
N LEU A 638 6.12 -77.76 -12.89
CA LEU A 638 5.23 -77.49 -14.02
C LEU A 638 3.78 -77.18 -13.59
N GLY A 639 3.16 -76.20 -14.25
CA GLY A 639 1.73 -75.93 -14.07
C GLY A 639 1.07 -75.15 -15.20
N LYS A 640 0.78 -75.85 -16.31
CA LYS A 640 -0.21 -75.56 -17.38
C LYS A 640 -1.21 -74.40 -17.14
N ARG A 641 -1.37 -73.50 -18.12
CA ARG A 641 -2.62 -73.34 -18.95
C ARG A 641 -2.69 -72.02 -19.75
N GLN A 642 -2.81 -72.21 -21.06
CA GLN A 642 -3.67 -71.55 -22.07
C GLN A 642 -3.67 -70.02 -22.36
N PRO A 643 -3.79 -69.65 -23.65
CA PRO A 643 -3.85 -68.27 -24.14
C PRO A 643 -5.29 -67.79 -24.38
N ARG A 644 -5.59 -66.53 -24.04
CA ARG A 644 -6.75 -65.76 -24.55
C ARG A 644 -6.37 -64.27 -24.56
N SER A 645 -6.13 -63.71 -25.75
CA SER A 645 -7.11 -63.07 -26.64
C SER A 645 -7.16 -61.55 -26.40
N SER A 646 -6.63 -60.85 -27.39
CA SER A 646 -6.78 -59.44 -27.71
C SER A 646 -8.20 -58.89 -27.58
N THR A 647 -8.33 -57.67 -27.05
CA THR A 647 -9.37 -56.72 -27.49
C THR A 647 -8.92 -55.27 -27.22
N PRO A 648 -9.34 -54.30 -28.04
CA PRO A 648 -8.64 -53.04 -28.21
C PRO A 648 -9.23 -51.84 -27.44
N ARG A 649 -8.36 -50.84 -27.35
CA ARG A 649 -8.52 -49.48 -26.85
C ARG A 649 -9.66 -48.74 -27.58
N ARG A 650 -10.62 -48.20 -26.82
CA ARG A 650 -11.70 -47.33 -27.29
C ARG A 650 -11.23 -45.86 -27.29
N LYS A 651 -11.41 -45.16 -28.42
CA LYS A 651 -11.34 -43.69 -28.59
C LYS A 651 -12.76 -43.11 -28.65
N GLY A 652 -12.90 -41.83 -28.31
CA GLY A 652 -14.08 -40.97 -28.51
C GLY A 652 -14.71 -40.53 -27.17
N LYS A 653 -15.07 -39.28 -26.93
CA LYS A 653 -15.20 -38.05 -27.74
C LYS A 653 -14.88 -36.86 -26.84
#